data_AF-A0A950IVZ0-F1
#
_entry.id   AF-A0A950IVZ0-F1
#
_cell.length_a   1.000
_cell.length_b   1.000
_cell.length_c   1.000
_cell.angle_alpha   90.00
_cell.angle_beta   90.00
_cell.angle_gamma   90.00
#
_symmetry.space_group_name_H-M   'P 1'
#
loop_
_entity.id
_entity.type
_entity.pdbx_description
1 polymer ?
#
loop_
_entity_poly.entity_id
_entity_poly.type
_entity_poly.pdbx_seq_one_letter_code
_entity_poly.pdbx_strand_id
1 'polypeptide(L)'
;MPGTLVTLRAVHELSHDEAAQGPAVAFEATVTYYSAKDTDMFVQDGNAAVYVQFTKGANLIPGDRVLVEGHARDSFRPDVVGDRVTLLRHDRLPEPIRGTFDQMVRGKLDCMRVKVRGVVRSADMVTENGSSAIKIHMVVDGGYVDGVVVSDEARAPGDLLDNEVEVTAVVAGSFDSKMQLTGILLEIPNLSDIRILRRASTGPWTLPLTPMDQILSVYHVDDQTQRVRVHGVITYYQPGAAVVLQDGPRSIWISTRTHEPLQLGDEANATGFPESHDNVLILTDGEIQDNHISSPIKSKQATWQELGFWSSDNLGGHQNDLVSIEGEVTAEARLATQDEYVLVSDGRILTAIYHHPPGDTTLLPLKAIPLGSKVKVTGICSMLDTNSVNPGEESSFNILLRSFDDITVVDKPSLVNVRSLLMVVGFLLVLVLIVGARGWLLDRKVKRQAVAMAARVAREAKLERHRSTILEDIHGKRPLEEILHEITNMVSFRLDGAPCWFRTIDGPQSGIRPADLTNMRVVREQIPVRSVSPLAEIFVALDADSVPGPTESEIVSMAAGLAFLAIESRRVYSELFHRSEFDLLTGLHNRFSFERRVRTALEEANQQGGIHGLIYIDLDQFKSINDRYGHRVGDMYLQEASLRMKRQLRNVDMLARYGGDEFTAFISTVRSKTDVADVTERLKQCFDEPFYLEGFSFQGSASVGIAMYPEDGESMTCLLSTADAEMYVAKQTRGETEREVKHNRS
;
A
#
# COMPACT_ATOMS: atom_id res chain seq x y z
N MET A 1 1.33 18.50 -54.37
CA MET A 1 2.48 18.38 -53.46
C MET A 1 3.28 19.66 -53.58
N PRO A 2 3.72 20.28 -52.47
CA PRO A 2 4.65 21.40 -52.56
C PRO A 2 5.89 20.96 -53.36
N GLY A 3 6.41 21.85 -54.21
CA GLY A 3 7.64 21.58 -54.96
C GLY A 3 8.85 21.42 -54.03
N THR A 4 9.92 20.81 -54.52
CA THR A 4 11.17 20.65 -53.77
C THR A 4 11.69 22.03 -53.32
N LEU A 5 12.00 22.17 -52.04
CA LEU A 5 12.55 23.40 -51.46
C LEU A 5 14.04 23.51 -51.81
N VAL A 6 14.41 24.59 -52.48
CA VAL A 6 15.77 24.79 -53.04
C VAL A 6 16.61 25.84 -52.33
N THR A 7 16.11 26.43 -51.23
CA THR A 7 16.84 27.42 -50.43
C THR A 7 16.65 27.18 -48.93
N LEU A 8 17.63 27.56 -48.13
CA LEU A 8 17.55 27.48 -46.66
C LEU A 8 16.40 28.34 -46.10
N ARG A 9 16.14 29.51 -46.70
CA ARG A 9 15.04 30.39 -46.27
C ARG A 9 13.68 29.71 -46.46
N ALA A 10 13.49 29.01 -47.57
CA ALA A 10 12.24 28.30 -47.83
C ALA A 10 11.99 27.17 -46.81
N VAL A 11 13.04 26.57 -46.24
CA VAL A 11 12.90 25.60 -45.15
C VAL A 11 12.41 26.30 -43.87
N HIS A 12 12.99 27.44 -43.50
CA HIS A 12 12.57 28.19 -42.30
C HIS A 12 11.19 28.84 -42.38
N GLU A 13 10.68 29.09 -43.59
CA GLU A 13 9.35 29.66 -43.80
C GLU A 13 8.23 28.62 -43.63
N LEU A 14 8.56 27.33 -43.52
CA LEU A 14 7.58 26.28 -43.24
C LEU A 14 6.95 26.49 -41.86
N SER A 15 5.63 26.32 -41.79
CA SER A 15 4.96 26.05 -40.52
C SER A 15 5.32 24.65 -40.00
N HIS A 16 5.11 24.40 -38.71
CA HIS A 16 5.38 23.10 -38.10
C HIS A 16 4.57 21.98 -38.78
N ASP A 17 3.29 22.25 -39.11
CA ASP A 17 2.42 21.30 -39.82
C ASP A 17 2.91 20.98 -41.25
N GLU A 18 3.53 21.95 -41.94
CA GLU A 18 4.11 21.73 -43.26
C GLU A 18 5.43 20.98 -43.16
N ALA A 19 6.29 21.31 -42.18
CA ALA A 19 7.55 20.61 -41.94
C ALA A 19 7.31 19.14 -41.52
N ALA A 20 6.27 18.87 -40.72
CA ALA A 20 5.88 17.53 -40.29
C ALA A 20 5.45 16.62 -41.45
N GLN A 21 5.04 17.19 -42.59
CA GLN A 21 4.70 16.43 -43.79
C GLN A 21 5.92 15.96 -44.58
N GLY A 22 7.13 16.40 -44.20
CA GLY A 22 8.38 15.98 -44.82
C GLY A 22 8.57 16.44 -46.27
N PRO A 23 8.38 17.74 -46.62
CA PRO A 23 8.58 18.21 -47.98
C PRO A 23 10.03 18.00 -48.42
N ALA A 24 10.22 17.55 -49.67
CA ALA A 24 11.54 17.30 -50.22
C ALA A 24 12.37 18.59 -50.30
N VAL A 25 13.67 18.48 -50.01
CA VAL A 25 14.63 19.59 -50.09
C VAL A 25 15.82 19.21 -50.98
N ALA A 26 16.33 20.19 -51.72
CA ALA A 26 17.54 20.08 -52.54
C ALA A 26 18.21 21.45 -52.68
N PHE A 27 19.13 21.79 -51.79
CA PHE A 27 19.77 23.12 -51.74
C PHE A 27 21.30 23.03 -51.63
N GLU A 28 21.97 24.09 -52.07
CA GLU A 28 23.41 24.26 -51.86
C GLU A 28 23.67 25.17 -50.65
N ALA A 29 24.59 24.77 -49.77
CA ALA A 29 24.97 25.57 -48.60
C ALA A 29 26.42 25.26 -48.19
N THR A 30 27.01 26.15 -47.39
CA THR A 30 28.37 25.98 -46.87
C THR A 30 28.31 25.38 -45.46
N VAL A 31 29.02 24.28 -45.22
CA VAL A 31 29.15 23.66 -43.89
C VAL A 31 29.88 24.64 -42.97
N THR A 32 29.24 25.02 -41.87
CA THR A 32 29.82 25.91 -40.83
C THR A 32 30.30 25.16 -39.61
N TYR A 33 29.71 23.98 -39.34
CA TYR A 33 30.12 23.04 -38.31
C TYR A 33 29.74 21.62 -38.74
N TYR A 34 30.58 20.63 -38.39
CA TYR A 34 30.29 19.22 -38.62
C TYR A 34 30.99 18.35 -37.57
N SER A 35 30.21 17.56 -36.82
CA SER A 35 30.71 16.48 -35.96
C SER A 35 30.26 15.14 -36.54
N ALA A 36 31.19 14.36 -37.07
CA ALA A 36 30.89 13.01 -37.56
C ALA A 36 30.50 12.04 -36.43
N LYS A 37 30.90 12.34 -35.18
CA LYS A 37 30.56 11.52 -34.00
C LYS A 37 29.12 11.78 -33.55
N ASP A 38 28.69 13.04 -33.52
CA ASP A 38 27.37 13.45 -33.01
C ASP A 38 26.33 13.61 -34.12
N THR A 39 26.75 13.45 -35.38
CA THR A 39 25.90 13.57 -36.60
C THR A 39 25.34 14.96 -36.85
N ASP A 40 25.86 15.94 -36.11
CA ASP A 40 25.47 17.33 -36.18
C ASP A 40 26.19 18.01 -37.33
N MET A 41 25.41 18.56 -38.26
CA MET A 41 25.92 19.38 -39.35
C MET A 41 25.11 20.67 -39.43
N PHE A 42 25.79 21.80 -39.39
CA PHE A 42 25.18 23.11 -39.61
C PHE A 42 25.67 23.65 -40.94
N VAL A 43 24.72 24.16 -41.74
CA VAL A 43 25.02 24.73 -43.04
C VAL A 43 24.44 26.13 -43.14
N GLN A 44 25.16 27.03 -43.81
CA GLN A 44 24.78 28.44 -43.97
C GLN A 44 24.90 28.87 -45.43
N ASP A 45 23.94 29.66 -45.88
CA ASP A 45 23.95 30.34 -47.17
C ASP A 45 23.46 31.78 -47.00
N GLY A 46 24.38 32.74 -47.14
CA GLY A 46 24.11 34.15 -46.86
C GLY A 46 23.66 34.39 -45.41
N ASN A 47 22.42 34.83 -45.24
CA ASN A 47 21.81 35.19 -43.95
C ASN A 47 20.84 34.13 -43.41
N ALA A 48 20.84 32.92 -43.97
CA ALA A 48 20.04 31.79 -43.50
C ALA A 48 20.97 30.61 -43.20
N ALA A 49 20.66 29.86 -42.15
CA ALA A 49 21.41 28.68 -41.74
C ALA A 49 20.48 27.65 -41.14
N VAL A 50 20.72 26.37 -41.43
CA VAL A 50 19.83 25.28 -41.03
C VAL A 50 20.67 24.15 -40.44
N TYR A 51 20.12 23.50 -39.41
CA TYR A 51 20.62 22.23 -38.91
C TYR A 51 20.24 21.10 -39.87
N VAL A 52 21.21 20.25 -40.19
CA VAL A 52 21.04 19.09 -41.05
C VAL A 52 21.47 17.85 -40.28
N GLN A 53 20.52 16.99 -39.96
CA GLN A 53 20.86 15.66 -39.45
C GLN A 53 21.39 14.80 -40.60
N PHE A 54 22.64 14.37 -40.52
CA PHE A 54 23.25 13.55 -41.56
C PHE A 54 24.28 12.57 -40.98
N THR A 55 24.03 11.27 -41.16
CA THR A 55 24.88 10.20 -40.64
C THR A 55 25.38 9.32 -41.80
N LYS A 56 26.37 9.77 -42.57
CA LYS A 56 27.04 8.89 -43.56
C LYS A 56 28.37 9.44 -44.09
N GLY A 57 29.47 8.80 -43.69
CA GLY A 57 30.68 8.50 -44.49
C GLY A 57 31.41 9.62 -45.25
N ALA A 58 31.00 10.88 -45.14
CA ALA A 58 31.65 12.02 -45.80
C ALA A 58 32.61 12.69 -44.80
N ASN A 59 33.87 12.81 -45.20
CA ASN A 59 34.86 13.63 -44.49
C ASN A 59 34.64 15.10 -44.88
N LEU A 60 33.54 15.68 -44.40
CA LEU A 60 33.27 17.11 -44.57
C LEU A 60 34.05 17.92 -43.55
N ILE A 61 34.47 19.12 -43.94
CA ILE A 61 35.08 20.10 -43.03
C ILE A 61 34.37 21.44 -43.13
N PRO A 62 34.36 22.26 -42.06
CA PRO A 62 33.86 23.63 -42.14
C PRO A 62 34.50 24.40 -43.30
N GLY A 63 33.68 25.02 -44.14
CA GLY A 63 34.07 25.69 -45.40
C GLY A 63 33.67 24.92 -46.67
N ASP A 64 33.37 23.63 -46.56
CA ASP A 64 32.88 22.84 -47.69
C ASP A 64 31.52 23.33 -48.18
N ARG A 65 31.41 23.57 -49.49
CA ARG A 65 30.14 23.84 -50.18
C ARG A 65 29.54 22.52 -50.62
N VAL A 66 28.33 22.22 -50.14
CA VAL A 66 27.66 20.93 -50.34
C VAL A 66 26.29 21.11 -50.98
N LEU A 67 25.86 20.11 -51.75
CA LEU A 67 24.47 19.90 -52.14
C LEU A 67 23.82 18.94 -51.15
N VAL A 68 22.79 19.39 -50.44
CA VAL A 68 22.01 18.60 -49.49
C VAL A 68 20.69 18.22 -50.15
N GLU A 69 20.44 16.93 -50.27
CA GLU A 69 19.17 16.35 -50.71
C GLU A 69 18.56 15.54 -49.58
N GLY A 70 17.26 15.73 -49.34
CA GLY A 70 16.55 15.06 -48.27
C GLY A 70 15.13 15.56 -48.10
N HIS A 71 14.67 15.65 -46.87
CA HIS A 71 13.37 16.20 -46.52
C HIS A 71 13.45 17.10 -45.30
N ALA A 72 12.57 18.11 -45.24
CA ALA A 72 12.43 18.94 -44.07
C ALA A 72 11.77 18.13 -42.93
N ARG A 73 11.99 18.55 -41.70
CA ARG A 73 11.42 17.93 -40.51
C ARG A 73 10.97 19.00 -39.52
N ASP A 74 9.87 18.70 -38.84
CA ASP A 74 9.37 19.53 -37.74
C ASP A 74 10.34 19.51 -36.54
N SER A 75 10.64 20.69 -36.02
CA SER A 75 11.63 20.93 -34.96
C SER A 75 11.43 22.36 -34.42
N PHE A 76 12.22 22.81 -33.43
CA PHE A 76 12.10 24.15 -32.85
C PHE A 76 12.05 25.26 -33.92
N ARG A 77 12.90 25.12 -34.93
CA ARG A 77 12.71 25.70 -36.26
C ARG A 77 12.85 24.55 -37.24
N PRO A 78 12.08 24.52 -38.35
CA PRO A 78 12.17 23.44 -39.32
C PRO A 78 13.61 23.17 -39.73
N ASP A 79 14.02 21.92 -39.60
CA ASP A 79 15.36 21.44 -39.90
C ASP A 79 15.31 20.40 -41.04
N VAL A 80 16.45 19.79 -41.36
CA VAL A 80 16.57 18.88 -42.51
C VAL A 80 17.14 17.55 -42.11
N VAL A 81 16.52 16.47 -42.59
CA VAL A 81 17.10 15.13 -42.58
C VAL A 81 17.71 14.88 -43.96
N GLY A 82 19.04 14.77 -44.01
CA GLY A 82 19.79 14.57 -45.25
C GLY A 82 19.78 13.11 -45.70
N ASP A 83 19.21 12.82 -46.87
CA ASP A 83 19.31 11.51 -47.51
C ASP A 83 20.66 11.35 -48.23
N ARG A 84 21.14 12.44 -48.84
CA ARG A 84 22.42 12.51 -49.55
C ARG A 84 23.03 13.90 -49.42
N VAL A 85 24.31 13.95 -49.03
CA VAL A 85 25.12 15.18 -49.01
C VAL A 85 26.30 14.99 -49.97
N THR A 86 26.40 15.86 -50.97
CA THR A 86 27.46 15.80 -52.00
C THR A 86 28.38 17.01 -51.88
N LEU A 87 29.67 16.79 -51.69
CA LEU A 87 30.68 17.84 -51.74
C LEU A 87 30.79 18.40 -53.16
N LEU A 88 30.61 19.71 -53.34
CA LEU A 88 30.74 20.40 -54.62
C LEU A 88 32.12 21.02 -54.78
N ARG A 89 32.56 21.76 -53.76
CA ARG A 89 33.88 22.42 -53.69
C ARG A 89 34.17 22.86 -52.25
N HIS A 90 35.41 23.26 -51.99
CA HIS A 90 35.79 23.92 -50.73
C HIS A 90 35.86 25.44 -50.93
N ASP A 91 35.12 26.20 -50.13
CA ASP A 91 35.05 27.66 -50.16
C ASP A 91 35.53 28.24 -48.81
N ARG A 92 35.59 29.58 -48.69
CA ARG A 92 35.83 30.21 -47.38
C ARG A 92 34.59 30.14 -46.52
N LEU A 93 34.79 29.99 -45.21
CA LEU A 93 33.71 30.11 -44.24
C LEU A 93 33.00 31.47 -44.33
N PRO A 94 31.68 31.52 -44.14
CA PRO A 94 30.95 32.78 -44.00
C PRO A 94 31.55 33.64 -42.88
N GLU A 95 31.66 34.94 -43.13
CA GLU A 95 32.10 35.90 -42.12
C GLU A 95 31.15 35.86 -40.91
N PRO A 96 31.67 35.72 -39.68
CA PRO A 96 30.83 35.57 -38.52
C PRO A 96 30.24 36.93 -38.15
N ILE A 97 28.94 36.94 -37.84
CA ILE A 97 28.25 38.16 -37.37
C ILE A 97 28.38 38.28 -35.85
N ARG A 98 28.31 39.51 -35.32
CA ARG A 98 28.30 39.69 -33.86
C ARG A 98 26.98 39.20 -33.29
N GLY A 99 27.04 38.23 -32.37
CA GLY A 99 25.86 37.72 -31.65
C GLY A 99 25.68 38.40 -30.29
N THR A 100 24.46 38.81 -29.97
CA THR A 100 24.09 39.25 -28.62
C THR A 100 23.19 38.20 -27.95
N PHE A 101 23.19 38.18 -26.61
CA PHE A 101 22.35 37.26 -25.84
C PHE A 101 20.87 37.36 -26.24
N ASP A 102 20.31 38.57 -26.32
CA ASP A 102 18.89 38.80 -26.70
C ASP A 102 18.55 38.25 -28.09
N GLN A 103 19.50 38.30 -29.04
CA GLN A 103 19.27 37.75 -30.37
C GLN A 103 19.31 36.21 -30.38
N MET A 104 20.23 35.62 -29.62
CA MET A 104 20.40 34.16 -29.51
C MET A 104 19.24 33.52 -28.74
N VAL A 105 18.86 34.07 -27.58
CA VAL A 105 17.76 33.53 -26.75
C VAL A 105 16.39 33.62 -27.44
N ARG A 106 16.22 34.53 -28.40
CA ARG A 106 15.01 34.64 -29.24
C ARG A 106 15.08 33.79 -30.52
N GLY A 107 16.11 32.96 -30.69
CA GLY A 107 16.31 32.10 -31.86
C GLY A 107 16.59 32.85 -33.18
N LYS A 108 16.90 34.16 -33.14
CA LYS A 108 17.11 34.97 -34.36
C LYS A 108 18.40 34.61 -35.09
N LEU A 109 19.39 34.11 -34.35
CA LEU A 109 20.70 33.71 -34.86
C LEU A 109 20.86 32.18 -34.89
N ASP A 110 19.77 31.44 -34.76
CA ASP A 110 19.79 29.97 -34.77
C ASP A 110 20.53 29.43 -36.01
N CYS A 111 21.40 28.44 -35.78
CA CYS A 111 22.31 27.83 -36.75
C CYS A 111 23.34 28.76 -37.41
N MET A 112 23.33 30.07 -37.11
CA MET A 112 24.22 31.04 -37.75
C MET A 112 25.60 31.02 -37.11
N ARG A 113 26.63 31.25 -37.93
CA ARG A 113 27.99 31.46 -37.45
C ARG A 113 28.16 32.88 -36.87
N VAL A 114 28.57 32.95 -35.60
CA VAL A 114 28.64 34.20 -34.83
C VAL A 114 29.98 34.39 -34.12
N LYS A 115 30.21 35.63 -33.67
CA LYS A 115 31.20 36.01 -32.66
C LYS A 115 30.50 36.46 -31.40
N VAL A 116 30.84 35.84 -30.27
CA VAL A 116 30.30 36.15 -28.94
C VAL A 116 31.44 36.51 -28.00
N ARG A 117 31.28 37.58 -27.23
CA ARG A 117 32.25 38.02 -26.22
C ARG A 117 31.69 37.79 -24.83
N GLY A 118 32.47 37.19 -23.95
CA GLY A 118 32.08 36.89 -22.58
C GLY A 118 33.26 36.57 -21.68
N VAL A 119 32.97 36.29 -20.42
CA VAL A 119 33.94 35.82 -19.42
C VAL A 119 33.67 34.35 -19.14
N VAL A 120 34.72 33.52 -19.21
CA VAL A 120 34.62 32.08 -18.91
C VAL A 120 34.50 31.86 -17.41
N ARG A 121 33.45 31.17 -16.97
CA ARG A 121 33.19 30.82 -15.57
C ARG A 121 33.58 29.38 -15.24
N SER A 122 33.36 28.43 -16.14
CA SER A 122 33.85 27.06 -16.00
C SER A 122 34.32 26.53 -17.36
N ALA A 123 35.23 25.56 -17.34
CA ALA A 123 35.74 24.91 -18.54
C ALA A 123 36.09 23.46 -18.22
N ASP A 124 35.10 22.59 -18.35
CA ASP A 124 35.16 21.21 -17.90
C ASP A 124 35.26 20.25 -19.09
N MET A 125 36.06 19.19 -18.94
CA MET A 125 35.98 18.07 -19.86
C MET A 125 34.81 17.17 -19.48
N VAL A 126 33.99 16.83 -20.48
CA VAL A 126 32.90 15.87 -20.37
C VAL A 126 33.12 14.77 -21.40
N THR A 127 32.84 13.52 -21.02
CA THR A 127 32.87 12.39 -21.95
C THR A 127 31.46 11.82 -22.06
N GLU A 128 30.86 11.91 -23.23
CA GLU A 128 29.52 11.40 -23.54
C GLU A 128 29.60 10.51 -24.79
N ASN A 129 28.98 9.33 -24.75
CA ASN A 129 28.89 8.39 -25.89
C ASN A 129 30.24 8.03 -26.56
N GLY A 130 31.35 8.09 -25.81
CA GLY A 130 32.70 7.82 -26.33
C GLY A 130 33.38 9.01 -27.03
N SER A 131 32.73 10.17 -27.06
CA SER A 131 33.30 11.45 -27.48
C SER A 131 33.68 12.27 -26.26
N SER A 132 34.92 12.78 -26.23
CA SER A 132 35.31 13.80 -25.27
C SER A 132 35.01 15.19 -25.84
N ALA A 133 34.48 16.07 -25.01
CA ALA A 133 34.18 17.44 -25.34
C ALA A 133 34.53 18.36 -24.16
N ILE A 134 34.90 19.59 -24.47
CA ILE A 134 35.13 20.64 -23.47
C ILE A 134 33.87 21.49 -23.43
N LYS A 135 33.15 21.45 -22.31
CA LYS A 135 31.99 22.30 -22.05
C LYS A 135 32.47 23.56 -21.31
N ILE A 136 32.14 24.72 -21.87
CA ILE A 136 32.56 26.02 -21.36
C ILE A 136 31.32 26.79 -20.96
N HIS A 137 31.25 27.21 -19.70
CA HIS A 137 30.20 28.10 -19.24
C HIS A 137 30.68 29.55 -19.28
N MET A 138 29.93 30.45 -19.92
CA MET A 138 30.34 31.84 -20.10
C MET A 138 29.24 32.82 -19.70
N VAL A 139 29.65 33.90 -19.03
CA VAL A 139 28.81 35.08 -18.82
C VAL A 139 29.01 36.05 -19.95
N VAL A 140 27.93 36.42 -20.61
CA VAL A 140 27.90 37.43 -21.68
C VAL A 140 27.01 38.59 -21.25
N ASP A 141 27.09 39.71 -21.98
CA ASP A 141 26.18 40.83 -21.74
C ASP A 141 24.72 40.40 -22.02
N GLY A 142 23.93 40.30 -20.95
CA GLY A 142 22.52 39.91 -20.97
C GLY A 142 22.20 38.52 -20.41
N GLY A 143 23.18 37.65 -20.13
CA GLY A 143 22.92 36.33 -19.55
C GLY A 143 24.06 35.33 -19.69
N TYR A 144 23.73 34.04 -19.60
CA TYR A 144 24.67 32.93 -19.66
C TYR A 144 24.58 32.20 -20.99
N VAL A 145 25.72 31.75 -21.51
CA VAL A 145 25.79 30.88 -22.70
C VAL A 145 26.72 29.72 -22.41
N ASP A 146 26.34 28.54 -22.90
CA ASP A 146 27.19 27.36 -22.88
C ASP A 146 27.89 27.22 -24.23
N GLY A 147 29.14 26.78 -24.22
CA GLY A 147 29.91 26.44 -25.41
C GLY A 147 30.40 25.00 -25.33
N VAL A 148 30.49 24.34 -26.47
CA VAL A 148 31.01 22.97 -26.57
C VAL A 148 32.08 22.91 -27.66
N VAL A 149 33.21 22.29 -27.32
CA VAL A 149 34.27 21.97 -28.27
C VAL A 149 34.48 20.46 -28.23
N VAL A 150 34.13 19.75 -29.29
CA VAL A 150 34.46 18.31 -29.40
C VAL A 150 35.97 18.18 -29.56
N SER A 151 36.62 17.50 -28.62
CA SER A 151 38.09 17.41 -28.57
C SER A 151 38.54 16.12 -27.91
N ASP A 152 39.50 15.44 -28.52
CA ASP A 152 40.16 14.26 -27.94
C ASP A 152 41.33 14.66 -26.99
N GLU A 153 41.48 15.95 -26.67
CA GLU A 153 42.51 16.42 -25.73
C GLU A 153 42.25 15.92 -24.30
N ALA A 154 43.33 15.59 -23.58
CA ALA A 154 43.27 14.92 -22.28
C ALA A 154 42.93 15.84 -21.09
N ARG A 155 42.87 17.18 -21.27
CA ARG A 155 42.42 18.15 -20.25
C ARG A 155 41.83 19.40 -20.91
N ALA A 156 40.83 20.00 -20.27
CA ALA A 156 40.38 21.34 -20.65
C ALA A 156 41.49 22.38 -20.39
N PRO A 157 41.60 23.44 -21.21
CA PRO A 157 42.60 24.48 -20.98
C PRO A 157 42.29 25.27 -19.71
N GLY A 158 42.95 24.93 -18.60
CA GLY A 158 42.79 25.64 -17.32
C GLY A 158 43.24 27.11 -17.35
N ASP A 159 43.83 27.57 -18.45
CA ASP A 159 44.21 28.97 -18.64
C ASP A 159 43.07 29.84 -19.16
N LEU A 160 41.88 29.29 -19.44
CA LEU A 160 40.70 30.02 -19.90
C LEU A 160 39.87 30.64 -18.77
N LEU A 161 39.92 30.06 -17.57
CA LEU A 161 39.07 30.46 -16.44
C LEU A 161 39.24 31.94 -16.09
N ASP A 162 38.10 32.62 -15.91
CA ASP A 162 37.94 34.04 -15.60
C ASP A 162 38.52 35.00 -16.66
N ASN A 163 39.02 34.51 -17.79
CA ASN A 163 39.45 35.36 -18.89
C ASN A 163 38.26 35.89 -19.67
N GLU A 164 38.42 37.11 -20.18
CA GLU A 164 37.54 37.65 -21.19
C GLU A 164 37.94 37.09 -22.56
N VAL A 165 37.01 36.44 -23.24
CA VAL A 165 37.22 35.75 -24.51
C VAL A 165 36.27 36.24 -25.60
N GLU A 166 36.71 36.17 -26.86
CA GLU A 166 35.86 36.21 -28.05
C GLU A 166 35.82 34.81 -28.64
N VAL A 167 34.63 34.22 -28.70
CA VAL A 167 34.38 32.88 -29.24
C VAL A 167 33.73 33.00 -30.60
N THR A 168 34.28 32.31 -31.60
CA THR A 168 33.66 32.15 -32.91
C THR A 168 33.01 30.77 -33.01
N ALA A 169 31.70 30.72 -33.16
CA ALA A 169 30.93 29.47 -33.05
C ALA A 169 29.70 29.49 -33.94
N VAL A 170 29.03 28.34 -34.06
CA VAL A 170 27.66 28.26 -34.58
C VAL A 170 26.69 28.29 -33.40
N VAL A 171 25.65 29.11 -33.48
CA VAL A 171 24.60 29.14 -32.45
C VAL A 171 23.70 27.93 -32.61
N ALA A 172 23.53 27.19 -31.52
CA ALA A 172 22.53 26.16 -31.34
C ALA A 172 21.69 26.49 -30.09
N GLY A 173 20.68 25.67 -29.84
CA GLY A 173 19.86 25.76 -28.63
C GLY A 173 20.05 24.53 -27.74
N SER A 174 19.93 24.73 -26.44
CA SER A 174 19.62 23.65 -25.51
C SER A 174 18.11 23.52 -25.43
N PHE A 175 17.59 22.30 -25.52
CA PHE A 175 16.15 22.03 -25.56
C PHE A 175 15.73 21.03 -24.49
N ASP A 176 14.52 21.19 -23.96
CA ASP A 176 13.89 20.16 -23.13
C ASP A 176 13.28 19.02 -23.98
N SER A 177 12.70 18.02 -23.32
CA SER A 177 12.03 16.89 -23.98
C SER A 177 10.79 17.28 -24.80
N LYS A 178 10.33 18.52 -24.71
CA LYS A 178 9.20 19.09 -25.46
C LYS A 178 9.69 20.04 -26.57
N MET A 179 10.99 20.05 -26.88
CA MET A 179 11.61 20.95 -27.87
C MET A 179 11.47 22.44 -27.53
N GLN A 180 11.35 22.78 -26.24
CA GLN A 180 11.38 24.17 -25.78
C GLN A 180 12.82 24.62 -25.56
N LEU A 181 13.18 25.81 -26.04
CA LEU A 181 14.51 26.38 -25.85
C LEU A 181 14.73 26.70 -24.36
N THR A 182 15.66 26.01 -23.72
CA THR A 182 16.03 26.17 -22.30
C THR A 182 17.33 26.93 -22.10
N GLY A 183 18.17 27.03 -23.15
CA GLY A 183 19.46 27.71 -23.08
C GLY A 183 20.08 27.91 -24.46
N ILE A 184 21.20 28.64 -24.49
CA ILE A 184 21.98 28.88 -25.71
C ILE A 184 23.21 27.99 -25.67
N LEU A 185 23.42 27.23 -26.73
CA LEU A 185 24.62 26.41 -26.93
C LEU A 185 25.44 26.99 -28.09
N LEU A 186 26.74 27.09 -27.91
CA LEU A 186 27.69 27.49 -28.95
C LEU A 186 28.48 26.27 -29.40
N GLU A 187 28.24 25.81 -30.62
CA GLU A 187 29.02 24.75 -31.26
C GLU A 187 30.33 25.35 -31.78
N ILE A 188 31.40 25.13 -31.03
CA ILE A 188 32.72 25.71 -31.30
C ILE A 188 33.54 24.67 -32.09
N PRO A 189 33.86 24.93 -33.37
CA PRO A 189 34.54 23.94 -34.20
C PRO A 189 35.88 23.49 -33.65
N ASN A 190 36.68 24.42 -33.11
CA ASN A 190 38.01 24.12 -32.57
C ASN A 190 38.34 25.03 -31.39
N LEU A 191 39.24 24.60 -30.50
CA LEU A 191 39.78 25.44 -29.42
C LEU A 191 40.42 26.74 -29.92
N SER A 192 40.98 26.75 -31.13
CA SER A 192 41.57 27.97 -31.73
C SER A 192 40.53 29.06 -32.04
N ASP A 193 39.24 28.72 -32.08
CA ASP A 193 38.15 29.68 -32.28
C ASP A 193 37.77 30.44 -31.00
N ILE A 194 38.43 30.13 -29.88
CA ILE A 194 38.36 30.85 -28.60
C ILE A 194 39.59 31.75 -28.49
N ARG A 195 39.38 33.07 -28.59
CA ARG A 195 40.46 34.05 -28.49
C ARG A 195 40.39 34.80 -27.16
N ILE A 196 41.42 34.69 -26.34
CA ILE A 196 41.56 35.49 -25.13
C ILE A 196 41.78 36.97 -25.50
N LEU A 197 40.86 37.84 -25.08
CA LEU A 197 40.96 39.28 -25.23
C LEU A 197 41.68 39.93 -24.04
N ARG A 198 41.38 39.46 -22.83
CA ARG A 198 41.98 39.94 -21.59
C ARG A 198 42.14 38.79 -20.61
N ARG A 199 43.36 38.60 -20.09
CA ARG A 199 43.63 37.60 -19.04
C ARG A 199 43.16 38.10 -17.68
N ALA A 200 42.66 37.19 -16.84
CA ALA A 200 42.34 37.44 -15.44
C ALA A 200 43.59 37.94 -14.68
N SER A 201 43.39 38.86 -13.74
CA SER A 201 44.48 39.46 -12.96
C SER A 201 45.11 38.49 -11.96
N THR A 202 44.38 37.46 -11.56
CA THR A 202 44.77 36.43 -10.59
C THR A 202 44.23 35.10 -11.08
N GLY A 203 45.06 34.05 -11.08
CA GLY A 203 44.59 32.71 -11.45
C GLY A 203 43.69 32.13 -10.35
N PRO A 204 42.68 31.31 -10.69
CA PRO A 204 41.71 30.77 -9.72
C PRO A 204 42.40 30.01 -8.57
N TRP A 205 43.45 29.26 -8.90
CA TRP A 205 44.22 28.47 -7.93
C TRP A 205 45.26 29.27 -7.13
N THR A 206 45.36 30.58 -7.36
CA THR A 206 46.24 31.49 -6.61
C THR A 206 45.49 32.37 -5.62
N LEU A 207 44.15 32.28 -5.61
CA LEU A 207 43.31 32.96 -4.65
C LEU A 207 43.62 32.50 -3.21
N PRO A 208 43.55 33.40 -2.22
CA PRO A 208 43.68 33.03 -0.82
C PRO A 208 42.54 32.08 -0.42
N LEU A 209 42.84 31.14 0.47
CA LEU A 209 41.82 30.27 1.04
C LEU A 209 40.81 31.09 1.83
N THR A 210 39.55 30.94 1.47
CA THR A 210 38.40 31.54 2.14
C THR A 210 37.83 30.48 3.08
N PRO A 211 37.80 30.71 4.41
CA PRO A 211 37.17 29.79 5.34
C PRO A 211 35.69 29.59 4.99
N MET A 212 35.19 28.35 5.05
CA MET A 212 33.78 28.07 4.74
C MET A 212 32.83 28.90 5.61
N ASP A 213 33.18 29.17 6.87
CA ASP A 213 32.43 30.05 7.78
C ASP A 213 32.17 31.44 7.20
N GLN A 214 33.12 32.00 6.46
CA GLN A 214 33.00 33.34 5.88
C GLN A 214 32.01 33.34 4.72
N ILE A 215 31.94 32.25 3.96
CA ILE A 215 30.97 32.06 2.89
C ILE A 215 29.57 31.86 3.49
N LEU A 216 29.47 31.03 4.54
CA LEU A 216 28.19 30.69 5.19
C LEU A 216 27.61 31.82 6.07
N SER A 217 28.36 32.90 6.36
CA SER A 217 27.95 33.97 7.29
C SER A 217 27.59 35.31 6.64
N VAL A 218 27.84 35.50 5.34
CA VAL A 218 27.66 36.80 4.66
C VAL A 218 26.60 36.71 3.56
N TYR A 219 25.43 37.29 3.83
CA TYR A 219 24.33 37.41 2.86
C TYR A 219 24.36 38.82 2.24
N HIS A 220 24.90 38.98 1.02
CA HIS A 220 24.67 40.16 0.18
C HIS A 220 24.30 39.69 -1.23
N VAL A 221 23.05 39.96 -1.63
CA VAL A 221 22.44 39.59 -2.92
C VAL A 221 22.69 40.70 -3.96
N ASP A 222 23.95 41.14 -4.08
CA ASP A 222 24.38 41.98 -5.19
C ASP A 222 25.49 41.24 -5.93
N ASP A 223 25.28 41.02 -7.23
CA ASP A 223 26.10 40.28 -8.19
C ASP A 223 27.51 40.88 -8.35
N GLN A 224 28.37 40.63 -7.34
CA GLN A 224 29.80 40.96 -7.30
C GLN A 224 30.62 39.90 -6.54
N THR A 225 30.15 38.66 -6.43
CA THR A 225 30.91 37.62 -5.73
C THR A 225 32.11 37.25 -6.58
N GLN A 226 33.29 37.72 -6.17
CA GLN A 226 34.54 37.28 -6.76
C GLN A 226 34.66 35.77 -6.55
N ARG A 227 35.34 35.08 -7.47
CA ARG A 227 35.67 33.68 -7.28
C ARG A 227 36.37 33.52 -5.93
N VAL A 228 35.94 32.54 -5.16
CA VAL A 228 36.58 32.16 -3.89
C VAL A 228 37.27 30.82 -4.06
N ARG A 229 38.22 30.53 -3.17
CA ARG A 229 38.85 29.22 -3.06
C ARG A 229 38.61 28.67 -1.66
N VAL A 230 38.07 27.46 -1.57
CA VAL A 230 37.87 26.72 -0.34
C VAL A 230 38.73 25.46 -0.32
N HIS A 231 38.95 24.92 0.87
CA HIS A 231 39.69 23.68 1.11
C HIS A 231 38.86 22.78 2.01
N GLY A 232 38.90 21.47 1.79
CA GLY A 232 38.26 20.49 2.65
C GLY A 232 38.42 19.07 2.11
N VAL A 233 37.75 18.11 2.73
CA VAL A 233 37.75 16.70 2.33
C VAL A 233 36.52 16.40 1.48
N ILE A 234 36.70 15.68 0.37
CA ILE A 234 35.60 15.23 -0.48
C ILE A 234 34.75 14.22 0.28
N THR A 235 33.54 14.61 0.67
CA THR A 235 32.60 13.73 1.39
C THR A 235 31.52 13.19 0.48
N TYR A 236 31.25 13.83 -0.64
CA TYR A 236 30.30 13.37 -1.66
C TYR A 236 30.74 13.87 -3.03
N TYR A 237 30.52 13.03 -4.04
CA TYR A 237 30.78 13.37 -5.42
C TYR A 237 29.74 12.72 -6.32
N GLN A 238 29.03 13.55 -7.07
CA GLN A 238 28.19 13.16 -8.19
C GLN A 238 28.80 13.75 -9.46
N PRO A 239 29.41 12.92 -10.32
CA PRO A 239 30.08 13.38 -11.54
C PRO A 239 29.17 14.27 -12.40
N GLY A 240 29.69 15.44 -12.77
CA GLY A 240 28.98 16.42 -13.61
C GLY A 240 27.87 17.21 -12.92
N ALA A 241 27.64 17.00 -11.62
CA ALA A 241 26.57 17.68 -10.89
C ALA A 241 27.09 18.40 -9.64
N ALA A 242 27.75 17.68 -8.73
CA ALA A 242 28.06 18.23 -7.42
C ALA A 242 29.21 17.55 -6.69
N VAL A 243 29.91 18.32 -5.86
CA VAL A 243 30.86 17.86 -4.84
C VAL A 243 30.49 18.49 -3.50
N VAL A 244 30.60 17.72 -2.43
CA VAL A 244 30.56 18.28 -1.07
C VAL A 244 31.94 18.20 -0.46
N LEU A 245 32.48 19.36 -0.10
CA LEU A 245 33.69 19.45 0.72
C LEU A 245 33.29 19.69 2.17
N GLN A 246 33.96 18.98 3.08
CA GLN A 246 33.78 19.18 4.51
C GLN A 246 35.13 19.46 5.18
N ASP A 247 35.18 20.51 5.99
CA ASP A 247 36.31 20.89 6.84
C ASP A 247 35.81 21.08 8.28
N GLY A 248 36.20 20.16 9.17
CA GLY A 248 35.71 20.12 10.55
C GLY A 248 34.17 20.03 10.62
N PRO A 249 33.49 20.97 11.30
CA PRO A 249 32.03 20.97 11.42
C PRO A 249 31.32 21.64 10.24
N ARG A 250 32.04 22.09 9.22
CA ARG A 250 31.47 22.84 8.09
C ARG A 250 31.53 22.02 6.82
N SER A 251 30.42 22.00 6.12
CA SER A 251 30.25 21.37 4.83
C SER A 251 29.72 22.41 3.84
N ILE A 252 30.16 22.34 2.59
CA ILE A 252 29.70 23.23 1.52
C ILE A 252 29.39 22.43 0.27
N TRP A 253 28.22 22.70 -0.29
CA TRP A 253 27.81 22.16 -1.58
C TRP A 253 28.43 22.97 -2.70
N ILE A 254 29.05 22.28 -3.65
CA ILE A 254 29.69 22.86 -4.82
C ILE A 254 29.04 22.25 -6.04
N SER A 255 28.22 23.05 -6.75
CA SER A 255 27.69 22.68 -8.06
C SER A 255 28.83 22.76 -9.07
N THR A 256 29.13 21.65 -9.72
CA THR A 256 30.29 21.50 -10.61
C THR A 256 29.91 20.69 -11.83
N ARG A 257 30.54 20.98 -12.97
CA ARG A 257 30.43 20.17 -14.19
C ARG A 257 31.62 19.22 -14.36
N THR A 258 32.47 19.08 -13.33
CA THR A 258 33.63 18.19 -13.35
C THR A 258 33.20 16.72 -13.39
N HIS A 259 33.69 15.99 -14.40
CA HIS A 259 33.49 14.55 -14.56
C HIS A 259 34.76 13.73 -14.26
N GLU A 260 35.88 14.38 -13.94
CA GLU A 260 37.12 13.70 -13.58
C GLU A 260 36.91 12.83 -12.32
N PRO A 261 37.47 11.61 -12.27
CA PRO A 261 37.27 10.75 -11.11
C PRO A 261 37.91 11.34 -9.86
N LEU A 262 37.07 11.76 -8.91
CA LEU A 262 37.47 12.24 -7.58
C LEU A 262 37.33 11.12 -6.54
N GLN A 263 38.26 11.04 -5.59
CA GLN A 263 38.19 10.04 -4.52
C GLN A 263 37.52 10.60 -3.27
N LEU A 264 36.51 9.88 -2.78
CA LEU A 264 35.88 10.19 -1.50
C LEU A 264 36.90 9.99 -0.36
N GLY A 265 37.00 11.00 0.50
CA GLY A 265 37.94 11.03 1.61
C GLY A 265 39.28 11.69 1.30
N ASP A 266 39.53 12.10 0.05
CA ASP A 266 40.74 12.88 -0.28
C ASP A 266 40.55 14.37 0.02
N GLU A 267 41.64 15.03 0.39
CA GLU A 267 41.70 16.50 0.51
C GLU A 267 41.65 17.14 -0.88
N ALA A 268 40.79 18.13 -1.03
CA ALA A 268 40.64 18.87 -2.28
C ALA A 268 40.54 20.38 -2.03
N ASN A 269 40.93 21.14 -3.04
CA ASN A 269 40.59 22.55 -3.14
C ASN A 269 39.46 22.71 -4.15
N ALA A 270 38.51 23.60 -3.87
CA ALA A 270 37.50 24.00 -4.82
C ALA A 270 37.54 25.50 -5.03
N THR A 271 37.27 25.94 -6.26
CA THR A 271 37.00 27.34 -6.55
C THR A 271 35.63 27.50 -7.15
N GLY A 272 34.96 28.62 -6.92
CA GLY A 272 33.63 28.87 -7.47
C GLY A 272 33.08 30.21 -7.03
N PHE A 273 31.83 30.48 -7.38
CA PHE A 273 31.15 31.71 -7.04
C PHE A 273 30.14 31.45 -5.93
N PRO A 274 30.23 32.16 -4.80
CA PRO A 274 29.20 32.13 -3.77
C PRO A 274 27.85 32.55 -4.32
N GLU A 275 26.85 31.69 -4.14
CA GLU A 275 25.46 31.93 -4.54
C GLU A 275 24.52 31.38 -3.47
N SER A 276 23.34 32.01 -3.32
CA SER A 276 22.27 31.49 -2.48
C SER A 276 21.28 30.74 -3.36
N HIS A 277 21.14 29.44 -3.14
CA HIS A 277 20.14 28.59 -3.78
C HIS A 277 19.21 28.04 -2.70
N ASP A 278 17.91 28.33 -2.81
CA ASP A 278 16.90 27.96 -1.81
C ASP A 278 17.32 28.28 -0.36
N ASN A 279 17.81 29.49 -0.09
CA ASN A 279 18.34 29.92 1.23
C ASN A 279 19.56 29.14 1.75
N VAL A 280 20.15 28.22 0.98
CA VAL A 280 21.44 27.56 1.27
C VAL A 280 22.55 28.26 0.49
N LEU A 281 23.66 28.53 1.16
CA LEU A 281 24.86 29.08 0.52
C LEU A 281 25.67 27.93 -0.12
N ILE A 282 25.84 28.01 -1.43
CA ILE A 282 26.57 27.05 -2.24
C ILE A 282 27.68 27.75 -3.05
N LEU A 283 28.57 26.96 -3.65
CA LEU A 283 29.45 27.44 -4.71
C LEU A 283 28.92 26.96 -6.07
N THR A 284 28.66 27.87 -6.99
CA THR A 284 28.32 27.57 -8.39
C THR A 284 29.53 27.74 -9.30
N ASP A 285 29.47 27.11 -10.48
CA ASP A 285 30.58 26.98 -11.43
C ASP A 285 31.88 26.52 -10.75
N GLY A 286 31.73 25.47 -9.94
CA GLY A 286 32.78 24.90 -9.12
C GLY A 286 33.82 24.15 -9.93
N GLU A 287 35.08 24.52 -9.78
CA GLU A 287 36.24 23.77 -10.31
C GLU A 287 36.93 23.08 -9.14
N ILE A 288 37.22 21.78 -9.28
CA ILE A 288 37.75 20.94 -8.19
C ILE A 288 39.17 20.48 -8.51
N GLN A 289 40.07 20.63 -7.54
CA GLN A 289 41.42 20.10 -7.58
C GLN A 289 41.61 19.11 -6.43
N ASP A 290 41.58 17.83 -6.76
CA ASP A 290 41.94 16.74 -5.85
C ASP A 290 43.45 16.76 -5.59
N ASN A 291 43.84 16.75 -4.31
CA ASN A 291 45.25 16.71 -3.93
C ASN A 291 45.76 15.27 -3.74
N HIS A 292 44.89 14.26 -3.83
CA HIS A 292 45.17 12.84 -3.66
C HIS A 292 45.78 12.48 -2.30
N ILE A 293 45.39 13.23 -1.27
CA ILE A 293 45.82 13.02 0.12
C ILE A 293 44.62 12.51 0.90
N SER A 294 44.63 11.23 1.27
CA SER A 294 43.53 10.61 2.01
C SER A 294 43.45 11.12 3.44
N SER A 295 42.32 11.73 3.78
CA SER A 295 41.98 12.30 5.10
C SER A 295 40.49 12.05 5.41
N PRO A 296 40.02 10.79 5.46
CA PRO A 296 38.60 10.47 5.49
C PRO A 296 37.90 10.95 6.77
N ILE A 297 36.78 11.66 6.60
CA ILE A 297 35.95 12.14 7.70
C ILE A 297 35.02 11.03 8.20
N LYS A 298 34.94 10.88 9.53
CA LYS A 298 33.96 9.99 10.16
C LYS A 298 32.58 10.65 10.16
N SER A 299 31.58 9.90 9.71
CA SER A 299 30.18 10.33 9.77
C SER A 299 29.72 10.59 11.20
N LYS A 300 28.94 11.65 11.41
CA LYS A 300 28.27 11.91 12.69
C LYS A 300 27.05 10.98 12.85
N GLN A 301 27.04 10.17 13.92
CA GLN A 301 25.85 9.39 14.25
C GLN A 301 24.75 10.33 14.76
N ALA A 302 23.55 10.22 14.18
CA ALA A 302 22.44 11.11 14.48
C ALA A 302 21.10 10.37 14.46
N THR A 303 20.13 10.93 15.19
CA THR A 303 18.72 10.52 15.18
C THR A 303 17.92 11.35 14.17
N TRP A 304 16.69 10.92 13.86
CA TRP A 304 15.82 11.71 12.98
C TRP A 304 15.60 13.12 13.56
N GLN A 305 15.38 13.23 14.88
CA GLN A 305 15.13 14.50 15.55
C GLN A 305 16.31 15.47 15.47
N GLU A 306 17.54 14.98 15.58
CA GLU A 306 18.73 15.82 15.47
C GLU A 306 18.90 16.36 14.05
N LEU A 307 18.61 15.56 13.02
CA LEU A 307 18.75 15.96 11.61
C LEU A 307 17.60 16.83 11.11
N GLY A 308 16.38 16.58 11.59
CA GLY A 308 15.17 17.29 11.17
C GLY A 308 14.88 18.58 11.92
N PHE A 309 15.66 18.93 12.96
CA PHE A 309 15.39 20.13 13.77
C PHE A 309 16.45 21.22 13.56
N TRP A 310 15.98 22.42 13.25
CA TRP A 310 16.81 23.58 12.96
C TRP A 310 16.73 24.63 14.07
N SER A 311 17.85 25.28 14.41
CA SER A 311 17.90 26.32 15.45
C SER A 311 18.45 27.63 14.91
N SER A 312 18.08 28.75 15.56
CA SER A 312 18.63 30.09 15.26
C SER A 312 20.15 30.17 15.44
N ASP A 313 20.71 29.28 16.27
CA ASP A 313 22.15 29.20 16.54
C ASP A 313 22.90 28.31 15.53
N ASN A 314 22.16 27.56 14.71
CA ASN A 314 22.69 26.72 13.63
C ASN A 314 21.83 26.89 12.36
N LEU A 315 22.00 28.05 11.70
CA LEU A 315 21.39 28.43 10.42
C LEU A 315 21.80 27.55 9.21
N GLY A 316 22.39 26.37 9.44
CA GLY A 316 22.61 25.33 8.42
C GLY A 316 22.08 23.96 8.83
N GLY A 317 21.70 23.80 10.11
CA GLY A 317 21.34 22.50 10.68
C GLY A 317 22.41 21.46 10.42
N HIS A 318 22.01 20.36 9.78
CA HIS A 318 22.90 19.33 9.28
C HIS A 318 22.97 19.28 7.75
N GLN A 319 22.60 20.36 7.06
CA GLN A 319 22.70 20.43 5.60
C GLN A 319 24.12 20.15 5.14
N ASN A 320 24.28 19.29 4.13
CA ASN A 320 25.55 18.89 3.55
C ASN A 320 26.48 18.10 4.48
N ASP A 321 26.10 17.83 5.73
CA ASP A 321 26.93 17.08 6.66
C ASP A 321 26.92 15.58 6.33
N LEU A 322 28.09 14.95 6.48
CA LEU A 322 28.20 13.50 6.45
C LEU A 322 27.67 12.90 7.76
N VAL A 323 26.50 12.27 7.69
CA VAL A 323 25.77 11.74 8.84
C VAL A 323 25.51 10.24 8.71
N SER A 324 25.14 9.61 9.81
CA SER A 324 24.72 8.20 9.83
C SER A 324 23.51 8.01 10.74
N ILE A 325 22.47 7.37 10.19
CA ILE A 325 21.17 7.17 10.82
C ILE A 325 20.70 5.73 10.64
N GLU A 326 20.02 5.17 11.66
CA GLU A 326 19.39 3.84 11.58
C GLU A 326 17.90 3.97 11.26
N GLY A 327 17.37 3.05 10.44
CA GLY A 327 15.94 2.98 10.11
C GLY A 327 15.53 1.62 9.58
N GLU A 328 14.24 1.34 9.54
CA GLU A 328 13.66 0.14 8.96
C GLU A 328 13.29 0.37 7.48
N VAL A 329 13.74 -0.51 6.58
CA VAL A 329 13.43 -0.40 5.15
C VAL A 329 11.97 -0.79 4.89
N THR A 330 11.18 0.14 4.39
CA THR A 330 9.75 -0.07 4.10
C THR A 330 9.44 -0.20 2.62
N ALA A 331 10.20 0.49 1.77
CA ALA A 331 10.11 0.38 0.33
C ALA A 331 11.48 0.62 -0.32
N GLU A 332 11.64 0.04 -1.50
CA GLU A 332 12.77 0.28 -2.39
C GLU A 332 12.20 0.61 -3.79
N ALA A 333 12.77 1.62 -4.45
CA ALA A 333 12.35 2.03 -5.78
C ALA A 333 13.58 2.35 -6.64
N ARG A 334 13.56 1.88 -7.88
CA ARG A 334 14.54 2.25 -8.90
C ARG A 334 13.87 3.17 -9.91
N LEU A 335 14.39 4.38 -10.03
CA LEU A 335 13.99 5.38 -11.02
C LEU A 335 15.06 5.47 -12.12
N ALA A 336 14.80 6.28 -13.15
CA ALA A 336 15.75 6.44 -14.26
C ALA A 336 17.10 7.00 -13.80
N THR A 337 17.08 7.99 -12.90
CA THR A 337 18.25 8.77 -12.49
C THR A 337 18.72 8.49 -11.06
N GLN A 338 17.98 7.68 -10.29
CA GLN A 338 18.32 7.39 -8.90
C GLN A 338 17.65 6.12 -8.38
N ASP A 339 18.21 5.57 -7.31
CA ASP A 339 17.62 4.54 -6.46
C ASP A 339 17.21 5.15 -5.12
N GLU A 340 16.06 4.73 -4.60
CA GLU A 340 15.49 5.22 -3.35
C GLU A 340 15.22 4.07 -2.39
N TYR A 341 15.63 4.26 -1.14
CA TYR A 341 15.24 3.41 -0.01
C TYR A 341 14.42 4.25 0.96
N VAL A 342 13.15 3.90 1.12
CA VAL A 342 12.26 4.58 2.06
C VAL A 342 12.40 3.91 3.42
N LEU A 343 12.86 4.69 4.39
CA LEU A 343 13.19 4.22 5.74
C LEU A 343 12.23 4.83 6.75
N VAL A 344 11.89 4.07 7.78
CA VAL A 344 11.24 4.58 8.98
C VAL A 344 12.25 4.61 10.12
N SER A 345 12.54 5.80 10.64
CA SER A 345 13.43 6.04 11.79
C SER A 345 12.66 6.85 12.83
N ASP A 346 12.63 6.38 14.08
CA ASP A 346 11.87 7.01 15.18
C ASP A 346 10.39 7.29 14.85
N GLY A 347 9.76 6.42 14.04
CA GLY A 347 8.36 6.55 13.61
C GLY A 347 8.13 7.59 12.50
N ARG A 348 9.20 8.15 11.93
CA ARG A 348 9.15 9.12 10.83
C ARG A 348 9.82 8.58 9.58
N ILE A 349 9.33 9.05 8.44
CA ILE A 349 9.84 8.63 7.14
C ILE A 349 11.02 9.52 6.77
N LEU A 350 12.03 8.90 6.17
CA LEU A 350 13.09 9.57 5.44
C LEU A 350 13.47 8.73 4.22
N THR A 351 14.05 9.35 3.21
CA THR A 351 14.48 8.65 2.00
C THR A 351 16.00 8.69 1.89
N ALA A 352 16.62 7.53 1.72
CA ALA A 352 18.02 7.42 1.31
C ALA A 352 18.09 7.30 -0.21
N ILE A 353 18.81 8.21 -0.86
CA ILE A 353 18.83 8.35 -2.32
C ILE A 353 20.24 8.09 -2.83
N TYR A 354 20.39 7.19 -3.79
CA TYR A 354 21.62 7.00 -4.56
C TYR A 354 21.41 7.51 -5.98
N HIS A 355 22.09 8.58 -6.37
CA HIS A 355 22.00 9.11 -7.73
C HIS A 355 22.83 8.25 -8.69
N HIS A 356 22.23 7.93 -9.84
CA HIS A 356 22.94 7.22 -10.91
C HIS A 356 23.94 8.18 -11.59
N PRO A 357 25.16 7.73 -11.88
CA PRO A 357 26.09 8.50 -12.70
C PRO A 357 25.45 8.82 -14.07
N PRO A 358 25.56 10.06 -14.58
CA PRO A 358 25.05 10.39 -15.90
C PRO A 358 25.81 9.61 -16.99
N GLY A 359 25.09 9.03 -17.95
CA GLY A 359 25.66 8.36 -19.13
C GLY A 359 26.09 6.89 -18.95
N ASP A 360 25.95 6.29 -17.76
CA ASP A 360 26.23 4.86 -17.57
C ASP A 360 25.08 4.00 -18.10
N THR A 361 25.36 3.17 -19.10
CA THR A 361 24.37 2.23 -19.68
C THR A 361 24.28 0.93 -18.88
N THR A 362 25.19 0.71 -17.93
CA THR A 362 25.25 -0.50 -17.08
C THR A 362 25.08 -0.17 -15.61
N LEU A 363 23.86 0.22 -15.23
CA LEU A 363 23.51 0.43 -13.83
C LEU A 363 23.77 -0.85 -13.01
N LEU A 364 24.53 -0.72 -11.92
CA LEU A 364 24.67 -1.79 -10.93
C LEU A 364 23.28 -2.24 -10.46
N PRO A 365 23.08 -3.55 -10.20
CA PRO A 365 21.80 -4.02 -9.68
C PRO A 365 21.50 -3.35 -8.33
N LEU A 366 20.24 -2.95 -8.14
CA LEU A 366 19.77 -2.38 -6.88
C LEU A 366 20.16 -3.33 -5.75
N LYS A 367 20.79 -2.82 -4.69
CA LYS A 367 21.14 -3.62 -3.53
C LYS A 367 19.87 -4.05 -2.83
N ALA A 368 19.37 -5.24 -3.17
CA ALA A 368 18.14 -5.78 -2.62
C ALA A 368 18.27 -5.96 -1.11
N ILE A 369 17.50 -5.19 -0.36
CA ILE A 369 17.43 -5.29 1.10
C ILE A 369 16.05 -5.82 1.45
N PRO A 370 15.93 -6.95 2.17
CA PRO A 370 14.63 -7.47 2.55
C PRO A 370 13.81 -6.41 3.28
N LEU A 371 12.59 -6.14 2.81
CA LEU A 371 11.69 -5.20 3.47
C LEU A 371 11.48 -5.62 4.94
N GLY A 372 11.47 -4.63 5.84
CA GLY A 372 11.49 -4.83 7.28
C GLY A 372 12.88 -5.10 7.87
N SER A 373 13.96 -5.03 7.08
CA SER A 373 15.32 -5.04 7.63
C SER A 373 15.60 -3.72 8.33
N LYS A 374 16.25 -3.79 9.50
CA LYS A 374 16.85 -2.61 10.12
C LYS A 374 18.20 -2.34 9.45
N VAL A 375 18.38 -1.14 8.92
CA VAL A 375 19.59 -0.70 8.24
C VAL A 375 20.21 0.50 8.93
N LYS A 376 21.52 0.63 8.79
CA LYS A 376 22.27 1.84 9.07
C LYS A 376 22.68 2.44 7.75
N VAL A 377 22.27 3.68 7.53
CA VAL A 377 22.57 4.46 6.33
C VAL A 377 23.54 5.57 6.67
N THR A 378 24.53 5.76 5.82
CA THR A 378 25.52 6.84 5.90
C THR A 378 25.46 7.69 4.65
N GLY A 379 25.52 9.00 4.76
CA GLY A 379 25.41 9.84 3.57
C GLY A 379 25.33 11.32 3.91
N ILE A 380 25.13 12.13 2.87
CA ILE A 380 24.99 13.57 3.02
C ILE A 380 23.55 13.91 3.34
N CYS A 381 23.32 14.61 4.44
CA CYS A 381 21.99 15.11 4.76
C CYS A 381 21.62 16.26 3.82
N SER A 382 20.45 16.16 3.17
CA SER A 382 19.94 17.17 2.25
C SER A 382 18.47 17.47 2.56
N MET A 383 18.17 18.71 2.94
CA MET A 383 16.80 19.14 3.26
C MET A 383 15.95 19.31 2.00
N LEU A 384 14.66 18.98 2.11
CA LEU A 384 13.72 18.92 0.97
C LEU A 384 13.09 20.27 0.59
N ASP A 385 12.89 21.17 1.55
CA ASP A 385 12.38 22.51 1.32
C ASP A 385 13.07 23.45 2.31
N THR A 386 14.05 24.21 1.84
CA THR A 386 14.81 25.18 2.63
C THR A 386 14.22 26.59 2.53
N ASN A 387 13.19 26.78 1.70
CA ASN A 387 12.48 28.06 1.52
C ASN A 387 11.36 28.25 2.55
N SER A 388 10.78 27.16 3.07
CA SER A 388 9.68 27.19 4.06
C SER A 388 10.10 26.98 5.51
N VAL A 389 11.40 26.86 5.82
CA VAL A 389 11.89 26.47 7.15
C VAL A 389 11.88 27.66 8.11
N ASN A 390 10.99 27.64 9.11
CA ASN A 390 11.12 28.52 10.26
C ASN A 390 12.03 27.90 11.33
N PRO A 391 12.89 28.69 11.99
CA PRO A 391 13.68 28.20 13.12
C PRO A 391 12.78 27.59 14.21
N GLY A 392 13.06 26.34 14.61
CA GLY A 392 12.28 25.60 15.60
C GLY A 392 11.16 24.70 15.05
N GLU A 393 11.00 24.60 13.73
CA GLU A 393 10.05 23.67 13.08
C GLU A 393 10.76 22.41 12.54
N GLU A 394 10.00 21.31 12.46
CA GLU A 394 10.49 20.03 11.95
C GLU A 394 10.54 20.05 10.43
N SER A 395 11.71 19.76 9.87
CA SER A 395 11.95 19.74 8.43
C SER A 395 12.22 18.33 7.94
N SER A 396 11.70 18.01 6.75
CA SER A 396 11.97 16.73 6.09
C SER A 396 13.31 16.80 5.35
N PHE A 397 14.04 15.69 5.38
CA PHE A 397 15.35 15.58 4.76
C PHE A 397 15.53 14.20 4.11
N ASN A 398 16.44 14.15 3.16
CA ASN A 398 16.95 12.95 2.53
C ASN A 398 18.39 12.68 2.96
N ILE A 399 18.83 11.44 2.80
CA ILE A 399 20.23 11.06 2.95
C ILE A 399 20.77 10.65 1.58
N LEU A 400 21.67 11.46 1.00
CA LEU A 400 22.32 11.15 -0.26
C LEU A 400 23.44 10.13 -0.02
N LEU A 401 23.23 8.92 -0.51
CA LEU A 401 24.18 7.82 -0.48
C LEU A 401 25.35 8.12 -1.41
N ARG A 402 26.58 7.83 -0.98
CA ARG A 402 27.78 8.00 -1.79
C ARG A 402 28.10 6.72 -2.57
N SER A 403 27.74 5.57 -2.00
CA SER A 403 27.81 4.27 -2.65
C SER A 403 26.80 3.29 -2.03
N PHE A 404 26.62 2.12 -2.62
CA PHE A 404 25.80 1.05 -2.01
C PHE A 404 26.40 0.47 -0.72
N ASP A 405 27.67 0.74 -0.41
CA ASP A 405 28.29 0.30 0.85
C ASP A 405 27.85 1.16 2.04
N ASP A 406 27.34 2.35 1.77
CA ASP A 406 26.82 3.26 2.79
C ASP A 406 25.50 2.79 3.41
N ILE A 407 24.83 1.80 2.82
CA ILE A 407 23.67 1.12 3.43
C ILE A 407 24.06 -0.27 3.92
N THR A 408 23.97 -0.47 5.23
CA THR A 408 24.38 -1.71 5.89
C THR A 408 23.21 -2.31 6.67
N VAL A 409 22.97 -3.61 6.51
CA VAL A 409 21.92 -4.31 7.26
C VAL A 409 22.42 -4.55 8.69
N VAL A 410 21.74 -3.92 9.65
CA VAL A 410 22.00 -4.07 11.09
C VAL A 410 21.25 -5.28 11.62
N ASP A 411 20.00 -5.46 11.19
CA ASP A 411 19.18 -6.62 11.55
C ASP A 411 18.28 -7.05 10.39
N LYS A 412 18.08 -8.37 10.23
CA LYS A 412 17.23 -8.93 9.17
C LYS A 412 15.77 -8.97 9.63
N PRO A 413 14.78 -8.94 8.72
CA PRO A 413 13.38 -9.07 9.09
C PRO A 413 13.17 -10.38 9.83
N SER A 414 12.29 -10.35 10.84
CA SER A 414 11.97 -11.53 11.63
C SER A 414 11.54 -12.70 10.73
N LEU A 415 12.04 -13.91 11.00
CA LEU A 415 11.73 -15.15 10.24
C LEU A 415 10.25 -15.53 10.29
N VAL A 416 9.49 -14.95 11.22
CA VAL A 416 8.05 -15.15 11.38
C VAL A 416 7.31 -14.10 10.56
N ASN A 417 7.29 -14.28 9.23
CA ASN A 417 6.38 -13.54 8.35
C ASN A 417 5.22 -14.45 7.88
N VAL A 418 4.15 -13.84 7.35
CA VAL A 418 2.93 -14.55 6.89
C VAL A 418 3.21 -15.68 5.89
N ARG A 419 4.24 -15.53 5.04
CA ARG A 419 4.69 -16.53 4.07
C ARG A 419 5.32 -17.76 4.74
N SER A 420 6.12 -17.57 5.80
CA SER A 420 6.67 -18.67 6.61
C SER A 420 5.56 -19.47 7.29
N LEU A 421 4.52 -18.78 7.78
CA LEU A 421 3.35 -19.41 8.39
C LEU A 421 2.58 -20.28 7.37
N LEU A 422 2.39 -19.78 6.15
CA LEU A 422 1.72 -20.51 5.07
C LEU A 422 2.50 -21.75 4.61
N MET A 423 3.84 -21.69 4.58
CA MET A 423 4.68 -22.85 4.26
C MET A 423 4.57 -23.96 5.31
N VAL A 424 4.48 -23.62 6.60
CA VAL A 424 4.27 -24.59 7.68
C VAL A 424 2.90 -25.28 7.54
N VAL A 425 1.86 -24.52 7.23
CA VAL A 425 0.51 -25.07 6.97
C VAL A 425 0.51 -26.00 5.75
N GLY A 426 1.19 -25.62 4.67
CA GLY A 426 1.34 -26.47 3.48
C GLY A 426 2.08 -27.79 3.77
N PHE A 427 3.14 -27.75 4.56
CA PHE A 427 3.89 -28.95 4.95
C PHE A 427 3.04 -29.92 5.80
N LEU A 428 2.23 -29.38 6.72
CA LEU A 428 1.29 -30.17 7.52
C LEU A 428 0.23 -30.87 6.65
N LEU A 429 -0.28 -30.21 5.62
CA LEU A 429 -1.25 -30.79 4.68
C LEU A 429 -0.67 -31.96 3.87
N VAL A 430 0.57 -31.83 3.40
CA VAL A 430 1.26 -32.92 2.67
C VAL A 430 1.50 -34.13 3.58
N LEU A 431 1.86 -33.89 4.84
CA LEU A 431 2.06 -34.95 5.83
C LEU A 431 0.77 -35.78 6.05
N VAL A 432 -0.38 -35.11 6.13
CA VAL A 432 -1.69 -35.78 6.26
C VAL A 432 -2.00 -36.68 5.06
N LEU A 433 -1.69 -36.22 3.84
CA LEU A 433 -1.91 -37.01 2.62
C LEU A 433 -1.03 -38.26 2.56
N ILE A 434 0.23 -38.17 2.98
CA ILE A 434 1.16 -39.31 3.03
C ILE A 434 0.68 -40.38 4.02
N VAL A 435 0.19 -39.96 5.19
CA VAL A 435 -0.36 -40.87 6.20
C VAL A 435 -1.62 -41.58 5.68
N GLY A 436 -2.50 -40.85 4.98
CA GLY A 436 -3.69 -41.41 4.34
C GLY A 436 -3.37 -42.48 3.28
N ALA A 437 -2.39 -42.21 2.41
CA ALA A 437 -1.98 -43.16 1.37
C ALA A 437 -1.35 -44.45 1.95
N ARG A 438 -0.61 -44.33 3.05
CA ARG A 438 0.00 -45.48 3.73
C ARG A 438 -1.05 -46.37 4.39
N GLY A 439 -2.11 -45.78 4.93
CA GLY A 439 -3.27 -46.52 5.47
C GLY A 439 -3.99 -47.35 4.40
N TRP A 440 -4.16 -46.79 3.21
CA TRP A 440 -4.85 -47.46 2.10
C TRP A 440 -4.09 -48.70 1.57
N LEU A 441 -2.76 -48.64 1.52
CA LEU A 441 -1.92 -49.76 1.08
C LEU A 441 -1.93 -50.95 2.05
N LEU A 442 -2.06 -50.70 3.35
CA LEU A 442 -2.13 -51.73 4.38
C LEU A 442 -3.48 -52.48 4.36
N ASP A 443 -4.57 -51.77 4.12
CA ASP A 443 -5.93 -52.32 4.02
C ASP A 443 -6.06 -53.36 2.89
N ARG A 444 -5.30 -53.17 1.80
CA ARG A 444 -5.32 -54.07 0.64
C ARG A 444 -4.63 -55.42 0.89
N LYS A 445 -3.71 -55.50 1.85
CA LYS A 445 -2.95 -56.72 2.18
C LYS A 445 -3.71 -57.63 3.16
N VAL A 446 -4.50 -57.04 4.05
CA VAL A 446 -5.28 -57.74 5.10
C VAL A 446 -6.45 -58.55 4.53
N LYS A 447 -7.05 -58.09 3.41
CA LYS A 447 -8.23 -58.73 2.79
C LYS A 447 -8.02 -60.16 2.25
N ARG A 448 -6.77 -60.63 2.08
CA ARG A 448 -6.49 -61.97 1.54
C ARG A 448 -6.48 -63.10 2.59
N GLN A 449 -6.44 -62.80 3.89
CA GLN A 449 -6.39 -63.82 4.97
C GLN A 449 -7.72 -64.06 5.69
N ALA A 450 -8.80 -63.32 5.37
CA ALA A 450 -10.01 -63.21 6.21
C ALA A 450 -11.15 -64.22 5.92
N VAL A 451 -10.95 -65.26 5.09
CA VAL A 451 -12.08 -66.12 4.64
C VAL A 451 -12.45 -67.22 5.66
N ALA A 452 -11.55 -67.63 6.55
CA ALA A 452 -11.84 -68.68 7.55
C ALA A 452 -12.37 -68.15 8.92
N MET A 453 -12.21 -66.85 9.23
CA MET A 453 -12.74 -66.21 10.46
C MET A 453 -14.18 -65.68 10.33
N ALA A 454 -14.74 -65.64 9.11
CA ALA A 454 -15.96 -64.89 8.78
C ALA A 454 -17.25 -65.40 9.46
N ALA A 455 -17.36 -66.68 9.80
CA ALA A 455 -18.61 -67.24 10.35
C ALA A 455 -18.85 -66.90 11.84
N ARG A 456 -17.78 -66.75 12.63
CA ARG A 456 -17.87 -66.40 14.06
C ARG A 456 -17.98 -64.88 14.25
N VAL A 457 -17.26 -64.11 13.44
CA VAL A 457 -17.35 -62.64 13.40
C VAL A 457 -18.70 -62.15 12.88
N ALA A 458 -19.37 -62.85 11.95
CA ALA A 458 -20.65 -62.38 11.41
C ALA A 458 -21.79 -62.28 12.45
N ARG A 459 -21.81 -63.14 13.49
CA ARG A 459 -22.79 -63.06 14.60
C ARG A 459 -22.49 -61.88 15.53
N GLU A 460 -21.23 -61.70 15.93
CA GLU A 460 -20.81 -60.56 16.75
C GLU A 460 -20.92 -59.22 16.00
N ALA A 461 -20.57 -59.20 14.71
CA ALA A 461 -20.66 -58.01 13.85
C ALA A 461 -22.11 -57.59 13.56
N LYS A 462 -23.07 -58.52 13.46
CA LYS A 462 -24.49 -58.16 13.31
C LYS A 462 -25.01 -57.48 14.59
N LEU A 463 -24.49 -57.91 15.74
CA LEU A 463 -24.86 -57.39 17.06
C LEU A 463 -24.17 -56.06 17.39
N GLU A 464 -22.90 -55.89 16.99
CA GLU A 464 -22.20 -54.59 17.03
C GLU A 464 -22.79 -53.59 16.06
N ARG A 465 -23.22 -54.00 14.85
CA ARG A 465 -23.96 -53.12 13.93
C ARG A 465 -25.26 -52.62 14.53
N HIS A 466 -26.07 -53.50 15.14
CA HIS A 466 -27.31 -53.09 15.80
C HIS A 466 -27.04 -52.06 16.93
N ARG A 467 -26.01 -52.30 17.75
CA ARG A 467 -25.58 -51.35 18.79
C ARG A 467 -25.05 -50.04 18.21
N SER A 468 -24.29 -50.09 17.11
CA SER A 468 -23.79 -48.89 16.40
C SER A 468 -24.94 -48.06 15.83
N THR A 469 -25.93 -48.69 15.20
CA THR A 469 -27.12 -48.00 14.67
C THR A 469 -27.93 -47.34 15.78
N ILE A 470 -28.13 -48.00 16.92
CA ILE A 470 -28.80 -47.38 18.08
C ILE A 470 -28.01 -46.17 18.59
N LEU A 471 -26.68 -46.25 18.66
CA LEU A 471 -25.84 -45.12 19.07
C LEU A 471 -25.87 -43.95 18.06
N GLU A 472 -25.91 -44.25 16.76
CA GLU A 472 -26.12 -43.26 15.70
C GLU A 472 -27.49 -42.61 15.81
N ASP A 473 -28.54 -43.39 16.06
CA ASP A 473 -29.91 -42.89 16.23
C ASP A 473 -30.08 -42.03 17.49
N ILE A 474 -29.38 -42.34 18.59
CA ILE A 474 -29.34 -41.53 19.82
C ILE A 474 -28.80 -40.11 19.56
N HIS A 475 -27.89 -39.96 18.61
CA HIS A 475 -27.37 -38.67 18.15
C HIS A 475 -28.12 -38.12 16.92
N GLY A 476 -29.07 -38.89 16.38
CA GLY A 476 -29.84 -38.58 15.19
C GLY A 476 -31.18 -37.90 15.46
N LYS A 477 -32.01 -37.80 14.41
CA LYS A 477 -33.34 -37.16 14.48
C LYS A 477 -34.46 -38.11 14.90
N ARG A 478 -34.17 -39.40 15.05
CA ARG A 478 -35.16 -40.44 15.33
C ARG A 478 -35.94 -40.14 16.62
N PRO A 479 -37.27 -40.35 16.67
CA PRO A 479 -38.05 -40.16 17.88
C PRO A 479 -37.54 -41.05 19.02
N LEU A 480 -37.52 -40.53 20.26
CA LEU A 480 -37.03 -41.26 21.43
C LEU A 480 -37.76 -42.60 21.63
N GLU A 481 -39.05 -42.64 21.33
CA GLU A 481 -39.87 -43.85 21.45
C GLU A 481 -39.42 -44.98 20.51
N GLU A 482 -39.02 -44.64 19.28
CA GLU A 482 -38.48 -45.60 18.31
C GLU A 482 -37.09 -46.11 18.74
N ILE A 483 -36.27 -45.23 19.30
CA ILE A 483 -34.93 -45.61 19.80
C ILE A 483 -35.08 -46.58 20.98
N LEU A 484 -35.98 -46.29 21.92
CA LEU A 484 -36.29 -47.19 23.03
C LEU A 484 -36.84 -48.53 22.53
N HIS A 485 -37.66 -48.52 21.48
CA HIS A 485 -38.15 -49.74 20.84
C HIS A 485 -37.02 -50.59 20.23
N GLU A 486 -36.08 -49.99 19.50
CA GLU A 486 -34.93 -50.73 18.96
C GLU A 486 -34.00 -51.30 20.04
N ILE A 487 -33.86 -50.59 21.16
CA ILE A 487 -33.16 -51.14 22.34
C ILE A 487 -33.88 -52.40 22.86
N THR A 488 -35.22 -52.40 22.93
CA THR A 488 -35.97 -53.61 23.32
C THR A 488 -35.82 -54.76 22.33
N ASN A 489 -35.81 -54.49 21.03
CA ASN A 489 -35.58 -55.50 19.99
C ASN A 489 -34.19 -56.13 20.09
N MET A 490 -33.16 -55.31 20.36
CA MET A 490 -31.80 -55.79 20.55
C MET A 490 -31.67 -56.70 21.78
N VAL A 491 -32.32 -56.33 22.89
CA VAL A 491 -32.32 -57.15 24.12
C VAL A 491 -33.07 -58.46 23.89
N SER A 492 -34.25 -58.40 23.28
CA SER A 492 -35.03 -59.59 22.92
C SER A 492 -34.22 -60.54 22.03
N PHE A 493 -33.51 -60.02 21.01
CA PHE A 493 -32.64 -60.82 20.16
C PHE A 493 -31.44 -61.45 20.88
N ARG A 494 -30.86 -60.77 21.89
CA ARG A 494 -29.76 -61.32 22.70
C ARG A 494 -30.20 -62.37 23.73
N LEU A 495 -31.48 -62.35 24.10
CA LEU A 495 -32.08 -63.25 25.08
C LEU A 495 -33.08 -64.20 24.41
N ASP A 496 -32.74 -64.66 23.20
CA ASP A 496 -33.47 -65.70 22.45
C ASP A 496 -34.98 -65.44 22.30
N GLY A 497 -35.38 -64.17 22.14
CA GLY A 497 -36.77 -63.75 21.93
C GLY A 497 -37.53 -63.34 23.18
N ALA A 498 -36.84 -63.16 24.33
CA ALA A 498 -37.49 -62.72 25.57
C ALA A 498 -38.28 -61.40 25.40
N PRO A 499 -39.53 -61.30 25.89
CA PRO A 499 -40.30 -60.05 25.87
C PRO A 499 -39.66 -58.96 26.73
N CYS A 500 -39.51 -57.75 26.17
CA CYS A 500 -38.85 -56.62 26.81
C CYS A 500 -39.64 -55.32 26.61
N TRP A 501 -39.73 -54.47 27.64
CA TRP A 501 -40.37 -53.15 27.54
C TRP A 501 -39.76 -52.11 28.51
N PHE A 502 -39.92 -50.83 28.18
CA PHE A 502 -39.60 -49.69 29.02
C PHE A 502 -40.86 -49.03 29.60
N ARG A 503 -40.71 -48.45 30.79
CA ARG A 503 -41.70 -47.56 31.41
C ARG A 503 -41.04 -46.25 31.83
N THR A 504 -41.41 -45.15 31.18
CA THR A 504 -41.04 -43.77 31.57
C THR A 504 -42.02 -43.23 32.60
N ILE A 505 -41.60 -42.30 33.47
CA ILE A 505 -42.46 -41.72 34.53
C ILE A 505 -43.70 -41.01 33.94
N ASP A 506 -43.55 -40.25 32.86
CA ASP A 506 -44.60 -39.37 32.29
C ASP A 506 -45.00 -39.73 30.85
N GLY A 507 -44.62 -40.92 30.37
CA GLY A 507 -44.72 -41.29 28.95
C GLY A 507 -45.25 -42.70 28.69
N PRO A 508 -45.59 -43.01 27.42
CA PRO A 508 -46.14 -44.30 27.04
C PRO A 508 -45.14 -45.45 27.25
N GLN A 509 -45.68 -46.65 27.48
CA GLN A 509 -44.89 -47.88 27.58
C GLN A 509 -44.38 -48.26 26.17
N SER A 510 -43.06 -48.45 26.01
CA SER A 510 -42.46 -48.82 24.72
C SER A 510 -41.89 -50.24 24.79
N GLY A 511 -42.24 -51.10 23.81
CA GLY A 511 -41.84 -52.50 23.76
C GLY A 511 -42.98 -53.50 24.04
N ILE A 512 -42.66 -54.79 24.13
CA ILE A 512 -43.63 -55.89 24.24
C ILE A 512 -43.74 -56.35 25.69
N ARG A 513 -44.88 -56.04 26.31
CA ARG A 513 -45.24 -56.58 27.64
C ARG A 513 -46.26 -57.71 27.49
N PRO A 514 -45.97 -58.92 28.01
CA PRO A 514 -46.93 -60.03 28.05
C PRO A 514 -48.19 -59.66 28.85
N ALA A 515 -49.35 -60.15 28.40
CA ALA A 515 -50.62 -59.97 29.09
C ALA A 515 -50.70 -60.79 30.39
N ASP A 516 -49.99 -61.92 30.45
CA ASP A 516 -49.88 -62.79 31.62
C ASP A 516 -48.40 -62.99 31.99
N LEU A 517 -48.09 -62.80 33.27
CA LEU A 517 -46.75 -62.88 33.86
C LEU A 517 -46.64 -63.97 34.93
N THR A 518 -47.69 -64.75 35.20
CA THR A 518 -47.72 -65.67 36.36
C THR A 518 -46.66 -66.77 36.33
N ASN A 519 -46.17 -67.17 35.14
CA ASN A 519 -45.10 -68.15 34.96
C ASN A 519 -43.82 -67.54 34.34
N MET A 520 -43.54 -66.26 34.62
CA MET A 520 -42.33 -65.59 34.12
C MET A 520 -41.53 -64.96 35.25
N ARG A 521 -40.21 -65.04 35.15
CA ARG A 521 -39.27 -64.29 35.99
C ARG A 521 -39.03 -62.93 35.34
N VAL A 522 -39.48 -61.85 35.99
CA VAL A 522 -39.27 -60.47 35.49
C VAL A 522 -38.02 -59.87 36.10
N VAL A 523 -37.02 -59.59 35.26
CA VAL A 523 -35.85 -58.80 35.62
C VAL A 523 -36.17 -57.33 35.37
N ARG A 524 -35.88 -56.47 36.35
CA ARG A 524 -36.05 -55.02 36.23
C ARG A 524 -34.74 -54.32 36.53
N GLU A 525 -34.43 -53.30 35.75
CA GLU A 525 -33.31 -52.41 36.01
C GLU A 525 -33.76 -50.96 35.92
N GLN A 526 -33.38 -50.18 36.92
CA GLN A 526 -33.71 -48.77 36.99
C GLN A 526 -32.67 -47.97 36.23
N ILE A 527 -33.13 -46.97 35.47
CA ILE A 527 -32.23 -46.02 34.81
C ILE A 527 -31.99 -44.85 35.78
N PRO A 528 -30.79 -44.76 36.37
CA PRO A 528 -30.51 -43.80 37.42
C PRO A 528 -30.43 -42.37 36.87
N VAL A 529 -30.66 -41.40 37.76
CA VAL A 529 -30.51 -39.96 37.51
C VAL A 529 -29.64 -39.37 38.60
N ARG A 530 -29.02 -38.21 38.33
CA ARG A 530 -28.31 -37.42 39.36
C ARG A 530 -29.23 -36.85 40.47
N SER A 531 -30.55 -37.04 40.43
CA SER A 531 -31.50 -36.63 41.48
C SER A 531 -32.48 -37.75 41.87
N VAL A 532 -33.16 -37.60 43.01
CA VAL A 532 -33.80 -38.64 43.85
C VAL A 532 -34.91 -39.52 43.21
N SER A 533 -35.22 -39.42 41.91
CA SER A 533 -36.22 -40.24 41.20
C SER A 533 -35.69 -40.79 39.86
N PRO A 534 -35.91 -42.07 39.49
CA PRO A 534 -35.36 -42.69 38.26
C PRO A 534 -36.04 -42.18 36.98
N LEU A 535 -35.33 -42.02 35.85
CA LEU A 535 -35.90 -41.49 34.59
C LEU A 535 -36.87 -42.47 33.91
N ALA A 536 -36.55 -43.77 33.97
CA ALA A 536 -37.32 -44.86 33.38
C ALA A 536 -36.88 -46.20 33.98
N GLU A 537 -37.66 -47.26 33.72
CA GLU A 537 -37.32 -48.64 34.09
C GLU A 537 -37.39 -49.54 32.86
N ILE A 538 -36.43 -50.47 32.73
CA ILE A 538 -36.49 -51.57 31.76
C ILE A 538 -36.97 -52.85 32.44
N PHE A 539 -37.80 -53.60 31.74
CA PHE A 539 -38.32 -54.90 32.16
C PHE A 539 -38.04 -55.95 31.10
N VAL A 540 -37.59 -57.12 31.54
CA VAL A 540 -37.40 -58.30 30.70
C VAL A 540 -38.09 -59.49 31.36
N ALA A 541 -38.94 -60.17 30.60
CA ALA A 541 -39.63 -61.38 31.06
C ALA A 541 -38.92 -62.63 30.53
N LEU A 542 -38.45 -63.48 31.45
CA LEU A 542 -37.74 -64.72 31.17
C LEU A 542 -38.56 -65.92 31.69
N ASP A 543 -38.21 -67.12 31.23
CA ASP A 543 -38.82 -68.37 31.73
C ASP A 543 -38.62 -68.49 33.25
N ALA A 544 -39.66 -68.90 33.98
CA ALA A 544 -39.61 -69.08 35.43
C ALA A 544 -38.52 -70.08 35.88
N ASP A 545 -38.22 -71.08 35.05
CA ASP A 545 -37.24 -72.12 35.35
C ASP A 545 -35.80 -71.77 34.89
N SER A 546 -35.61 -70.60 34.26
CA SER A 546 -34.29 -70.15 33.80
C SER A 546 -33.37 -69.80 34.98
N VAL A 547 -32.15 -70.35 34.97
CA VAL A 547 -31.13 -70.04 35.98
C VAL A 547 -30.53 -68.65 35.71
N PRO A 548 -30.56 -67.71 36.67
CA PRO A 548 -29.96 -66.39 36.50
C PRO A 548 -28.49 -66.49 36.13
N GLY A 549 -28.12 -65.96 34.97
CA GLY A 549 -26.75 -65.97 34.45
C GLY A 549 -26.11 -64.57 34.43
N PRO A 550 -24.77 -64.46 34.50
CA PRO A 550 -24.07 -63.18 34.39
C PRO A 550 -24.36 -62.47 33.05
N THR A 551 -24.56 -63.24 31.99
CA THR A 551 -24.89 -62.74 30.65
C THR A 551 -26.24 -62.00 30.61
N GLU A 552 -27.25 -62.45 31.36
CA GLU A 552 -28.56 -61.78 31.43
C GLU A 552 -28.42 -60.39 32.07
N SER A 553 -27.72 -60.33 33.21
CA SER A 553 -27.46 -59.09 33.94
C SER A 553 -26.65 -58.10 33.11
N GLU A 554 -25.64 -58.56 32.37
CA GLU A 554 -24.84 -57.73 31.48
C GLU A 554 -25.67 -57.15 30.31
N ILE A 555 -26.60 -57.93 29.75
CA ILE A 555 -27.45 -57.49 28.64
C ILE A 555 -28.47 -56.44 29.10
N VAL A 556 -29.12 -56.66 30.24
CA VAL A 556 -30.11 -55.71 30.78
C VAL A 556 -29.42 -54.41 31.21
N SER A 557 -28.22 -54.49 31.78
CA SER A 557 -27.48 -53.30 32.20
C SER A 557 -26.91 -52.50 31.03
N MET A 558 -26.47 -53.18 29.98
CA MET A 558 -26.12 -52.53 28.71
C MET A 558 -27.31 -51.77 28.13
N ALA A 559 -28.51 -52.36 28.16
CA ALA A 559 -29.72 -51.74 27.64
C ALA A 559 -30.17 -50.54 28.49
N ALA A 560 -30.07 -50.63 29.82
CA ALA A 560 -30.29 -49.51 30.72
C ALA A 560 -29.30 -48.36 30.44
N GLY A 561 -28.04 -48.67 30.17
CA GLY A 561 -27.02 -47.68 29.78
C GLY A 561 -27.30 -46.99 28.42
N LEU A 562 -27.78 -47.72 27.42
CA LEU A 562 -28.18 -47.14 26.13
C LEU A 562 -29.43 -46.27 26.25
N ALA A 563 -30.42 -46.71 27.04
CA ALA A 563 -31.62 -45.93 27.30
C ALA A 563 -31.31 -44.65 28.10
N PHE A 564 -30.40 -44.73 29.08
CA PHE A 564 -29.88 -43.56 29.78
C PHE A 564 -29.29 -42.54 28.80
N LEU A 565 -28.39 -42.99 27.92
CA LEU A 565 -27.79 -42.12 26.90
C LEU A 565 -28.83 -41.50 25.97
N ALA A 566 -29.83 -42.27 25.53
CA ALA A 566 -30.90 -41.78 24.66
C ALA A 566 -31.73 -40.66 25.32
N ILE A 567 -32.14 -40.88 26.57
CA ILE A 567 -32.96 -39.95 27.34
C ILE A 567 -32.16 -38.68 27.69
N GLU A 568 -30.91 -38.85 28.15
CA GLU A 568 -30.04 -37.74 28.55
C GLU A 568 -29.58 -36.91 27.34
N SER A 569 -29.22 -37.55 26.22
CA SER A 569 -28.90 -36.86 24.96
C SER A 569 -30.06 -35.97 24.53
N ARG A 570 -31.30 -36.48 24.54
CA ARG A 570 -32.47 -35.69 24.14
C ARG A 570 -32.72 -34.49 25.04
N ARG A 571 -32.49 -34.66 26.34
CA ARG A 571 -32.58 -33.57 27.33
C ARG A 571 -31.53 -32.49 27.06
N VAL A 572 -30.25 -32.88 26.90
CA VAL A 572 -29.14 -31.95 26.65
C VAL A 572 -29.29 -31.24 25.30
N TYR A 573 -29.71 -31.94 24.24
CA TYR A 573 -29.98 -31.33 22.93
C TYR A 573 -31.10 -30.29 23.00
N SER A 574 -32.17 -30.56 23.75
CA SER A 574 -33.25 -29.59 23.96
C SER A 574 -32.76 -28.34 24.69
N GLU A 575 -31.90 -28.49 25.69
CA GLU A 575 -31.31 -27.37 26.45
C GLU A 575 -30.30 -26.56 25.59
N LEU A 576 -29.48 -27.22 24.78
CA LEU A 576 -28.54 -26.58 23.85
C LEU A 576 -29.26 -25.82 22.73
N PHE A 577 -30.29 -26.42 22.14
CA PHE A 577 -31.10 -25.79 21.10
C PHE A 577 -31.81 -24.53 21.63
N HIS A 578 -32.35 -24.61 22.85
CA HIS A 578 -33.01 -23.46 23.47
C HIS A 578 -32.01 -22.33 23.76
N ARG A 579 -30.76 -22.65 24.15
CA ARG A 579 -29.67 -21.68 24.35
C ARG A 579 -29.13 -21.08 23.05
N SER A 580 -29.17 -21.81 21.94
CA SER A 580 -28.69 -21.32 20.65
C SER A 580 -29.67 -20.42 19.93
N GLU A 581 -30.97 -20.56 20.20
CA GLU A 581 -32.03 -19.80 19.50
C GLU A 581 -32.62 -18.65 20.33
N PHE A 582 -32.65 -18.75 21.65
CA PHE A 582 -33.35 -17.78 22.48
C PHE A 582 -32.41 -17.04 23.43
N ASP A 583 -32.75 -15.79 23.73
CA ASP A 583 -32.12 -15.02 24.80
C ASP A 583 -32.54 -15.60 26.15
N LEU A 584 -31.56 -15.90 27.00
CA LEU A 584 -31.78 -16.59 28.27
C LEU A 584 -32.53 -15.76 29.31
N LEU A 585 -32.46 -14.43 29.21
CA LEU A 585 -33.13 -13.55 30.15
C LEU A 585 -34.62 -13.40 29.80
N THR A 586 -34.92 -13.15 28.53
CA THR A 586 -36.25 -12.74 28.06
C THR A 586 -37.06 -13.87 27.42
N GLY A 587 -36.42 -14.96 27.01
CA GLY A 587 -37.07 -16.05 26.24
C GLY A 587 -37.50 -15.64 24.82
N LEU A 588 -37.07 -14.48 24.35
CA LEU A 588 -37.24 -14.03 22.96
C LEU A 588 -36.18 -14.64 22.06
N HIS A 589 -36.33 -14.50 20.74
CA HIS A 589 -35.26 -14.85 19.83
C HIS A 589 -34.00 -14.06 20.18
N ASN A 590 -32.85 -14.72 20.19
CA ASN A 590 -31.57 -14.01 20.24
C ASN A 590 -31.24 -13.42 18.86
N ARG A 591 -30.30 -12.49 18.84
CA ARG A 591 -29.80 -11.84 17.61
C ARG A 591 -29.50 -12.83 16.48
N PHE A 592 -28.78 -13.92 16.78
CA PHE A 592 -28.37 -14.89 15.76
C PHE A 592 -29.56 -15.59 15.08
N SER A 593 -30.51 -16.07 15.87
CA SER A 593 -31.70 -16.74 15.34
C SER A 593 -32.63 -15.79 14.59
N PHE A 594 -32.73 -14.53 15.04
CA PHE A 594 -33.51 -13.49 14.39
C PHE A 594 -32.96 -13.16 13.01
N GLU A 595 -31.66 -12.83 12.93
CA GLU A 595 -30.99 -12.54 11.65
C GLU A 595 -31.12 -13.68 10.65
N ARG A 596 -30.93 -14.93 11.11
CA ARG A 596 -31.06 -16.12 10.25
C ARG A 596 -32.46 -16.26 9.69
N ARG A 597 -33.50 -16.13 10.53
CA ARG A 597 -34.89 -16.32 10.12
C ARG A 597 -35.40 -15.20 9.22
N VAL A 598 -35.02 -13.94 9.51
CA VAL A 598 -35.38 -12.82 8.64
C VAL A 598 -34.70 -12.95 7.28
N ARG A 599 -33.42 -13.34 7.21
CA ARG A 599 -32.75 -13.59 5.92
C ARG A 599 -33.52 -14.59 5.06
N THR A 600 -33.93 -15.72 5.64
CA THR A 600 -34.76 -16.71 4.94
C THR A 600 -36.10 -16.12 4.50
N ALA A 601 -36.78 -15.33 5.35
CA ALA A 601 -38.04 -14.69 4.99
C ALA A 601 -37.89 -13.68 3.84
N LEU A 602 -36.80 -12.91 3.81
CA LEU A 602 -36.50 -11.96 2.73
C LEU A 602 -36.16 -12.69 1.42
N GLU A 603 -35.44 -13.81 1.48
CA GLU A 603 -35.17 -14.66 0.30
C GLU A 603 -36.46 -15.22 -0.30
N GLU A 604 -37.41 -15.66 0.54
CA GLU A 604 -38.74 -16.11 0.10
C GLU A 604 -39.57 -14.95 -0.47
N ALA A 605 -39.53 -13.78 0.18
CA ALA A 605 -40.24 -12.58 -0.25
C ALA A 605 -39.76 -12.06 -1.61
N ASN A 606 -38.45 -12.11 -1.87
CA ASN A 606 -37.86 -11.74 -3.16
C ASN A 606 -38.41 -12.60 -4.31
N GLN A 607 -38.71 -13.88 -4.04
CA GLN A 607 -39.27 -14.79 -5.05
C GLN A 607 -40.79 -14.61 -5.23
N GLN A 608 -41.50 -14.23 -4.17
CA GLN A 608 -42.97 -14.21 -4.13
C GLN A 608 -43.58 -12.79 -4.20
N GLY A 609 -42.75 -11.75 -4.21
CA GLY A 609 -43.19 -10.35 -4.19
C GLY A 609 -43.79 -9.89 -2.86
N GLY A 610 -43.28 -10.40 -1.74
CA GLY A 610 -43.78 -10.08 -0.40
C GLY A 610 -43.26 -8.75 0.16
N ILE A 611 -44.12 -8.01 0.88
CA ILE A 611 -43.74 -6.79 1.62
C ILE A 611 -43.67 -7.13 3.11
N HIS A 612 -42.59 -6.68 3.78
CA HIS A 612 -42.34 -6.95 5.19
C HIS A 612 -41.93 -5.67 5.92
N GLY A 613 -42.15 -5.64 7.24
CA GLY A 613 -41.69 -4.54 8.10
C GLY A 613 -40.63 -5.00 9.08
N LEU A 614 -39.63 -4.16 9.32
CA LEU A 614 -38.67 -4.30 10.41
C LEU A 614 -38.83 -3.12 11.37
N ILE A 615 -38.85 -3.40 12.66
CA ILE A 615 -38.99 -2.40 13.72
C ILE A 615 -37.78 -2.54 14.64
N TYR A 616 -37.03 -1.45 14.85
CA TYR A 616 -35.94 -1.36 15.82
C TYR A 616 -36.41 -0.60 17.06
N ILE A 617 -36.16 -1.14 18.24
CA ILE A 617 -36.71 -0.66 19.52
C ILE A 617 -35.56 -0.53 20.51
N ASP A 618 -35.43 0.62 21.16
CA ASP A 618 -34.46 0.86 22.22
C ASP A 618 -35.21 1.34 23.47
N LEU A 619 -34.95 0.73 24.64
CA LEU A 619 -35.57 1.16 25.89
C LEU A 619 -34.88 2.42 26.43
N ASP A 620 -35.62 3.52 26.50
CA ASP A 620 -35.07 4.79 26.94
C ASP A 620 -34.63 4.71 28.42
N GLN A 621 -33.49 5.34 28.74
CA GLN A 621 -32.97 5.47 30.11
C GLN A 621 -32.78 4.14 30.86
N PHE A 622 -32.65 3.01 30.16
CA PHE A 622 -32.44 1.71 30.82
C PHE A 622 -31.23 1.69 31.75
N LYS A 623 -30.12 2.33 31.36
CA LYS A 623 -28.95 2.50 32.23
C LYS A 623 -29.29 3.22 33.53
N SER A 624 -30.13 4.26 33.49
CA SER A 624 -30.56 4.98 34.70
C SER A 624 -31.45 4.13 35.59
N ILE A 625 -32.23 3.20 35.04
CA ILE A 625 -32.99 2.21 35.82
C ILE A 625 -32.02 1.26 36.55
N ASN A 626 -30.99 0.75 35.85
CA ASN A 626 -29.95 -0.07 36.46
C ASN A 626 -29.20 0.66 37.56
N ASP A 627 -28.78 1.90 37.32
CA ASP A 627 -28.00 2.69 38.26
C ASP A 627 -28.83 3.05 39.51
N ARG A 628 -30.15 3.25 39.37
CA ARG A 628 -31.05 3.68 40.45
C ARG A 628 -31.65 2.52 41.26
N TYR A 629 -32.00 1.42 40.61
CA TYR A 629 -32.74 0.31 41.21
C TYR A 629 -31.97 -1.02 41.22
N GLY A 630 -30.78 -1.05 40.61
CA GLY A 630 -29.91 -2.22 40.52
C GLY A 630 -30.21 -3.12 39.33
N HIS A 631 -29.20 -3.87 38.89
CA HIS A 631 -29.28 -4.76 37.72
C HIS A 631 -30.40 -5.80 37.79
N ARG A 632 -30.75 -6.29 38.99
CA ARG A 632 -31.86 -7.25 39.15
C ARG A 632 -33.21 -6.65 38.76
N VAL A 633 -33.47 -5.39 39.12
CA VAL A 633 -34.70 -4.69 38.71
C VAL A 633 -34.67 -4.38 37.22
N GLY A 634 -33.50 -4.05 36.67
CA GLY A 634 -33.32 -3.91 35.21
C GLY A 634 -33.59 -5.20 34.44
N ASP A 635 -33.13 -6.34 34.94
CA ASP A 635 -33.41 -7.65 34.34
C ASP A 635 -34.90 -7.97 34.35
N MET A 636 -35.59 -7.71 35.47
CA MET A 636 -37.05 -7.86 35.57
C MET A 636 -37.79 -6.90 34.64
N TYR A 637 -37.28 -5.68 34.46
CA TYR A 637 -37.84 -4.71 33.52
C TYR A 637 -37.73 -5.19 32.07
N LEU A 638 -36.58 -5.73 31.67
CA LEU A 638 -36.41 -6.34 30.35
C LEU A 638 -37.36 -7.53 30.14
N GLN A 639 -37.53 -8.38 31.14
CA GLN A 639 -38.45 -9.52 31.09
C GLN A 639 -39.91 -9.08 30.91
N GLU A 640 -40.37 -8.11 31.72
CA GLU A 640 -41.73 -7.61 31.66
C GLU A 640 -42.01 -6.84 30.36
N ALA A 641 -41.08 -5.97 29.93
CA ALA A 641 -41.18 -5.27 28.65
C ALA A 641 -41.26 -6.25 27.47
N SER A 642 -40.43 -7.31 27.48
CA SER A 642 -40.45 -8.38 26.48
C SER A 642 -41.80 -9.08 26.42
N LEU A 643 -42.37 -9.40 27.58
CA LEU A 643 -43.67 -10.07 27.68
C LEU A 643 -44.80 -9.18 27.14
N ARG A 644 -44.80 -7.89 27.51
CA ARG A 644 -45.78 -6.91 27.03
C ARG A 644 -45.71 -6.73 25.51
N MET A 645 -44.51 -6.53 24.96
CA MET A 645 -44.30 -6.38 23.51
C MET A 645 -44.70 -7.64 22.74
N LYS A 646 -44.32 -8.83 23.22
CA LYS A 646 -44.65 -10.11 22.57
C LYS A 646 -46.17 -10.33 22.45
N ARG A 647 -46.96 -9.83 23.40
CA ARG A 647 -48.44 -9.92 23.37
C ARG A 647 -49.10 -9.05 22.30
N GLN A 648 -48.40 -8.03 21.79
CA GLN A 648 -48.93 -7.14 20.73
C GLN A 648 -48.68 -7.64 19.31
N LEU A 649 -47.91 -8.72 19.19
CA LEU A 649 -47.46 -9.32 17.95
C LEU A 649 -48.22 -10.60 17.65
N ARG A 650 -48.38 -10.92 16.35
CA ARG A 650 -49.02 -12.17 15.92
C ARG A 650 -48.03 -13.31 16.06
N ASN A 651 -48.52 -14.55 16.07
CA ASN A 651 -47.65 -15.73 16.10
C ASN A 651 -46.70 -15.86 14.89
N VAL A 652 -47.01 -15.18 13.79
CA VAL A 652 -46.19 -15.14 12.56
C VAL A 652 -45.16 -14.00 12.58
N ASP A 653 -45.32 -13.05 13.49
CA ASP A 653 -44.36 -11.96 13.69
C ASP A 653 -43.28 -12.44 14.66
N MET A 654 -42.10 -11.86 14.53
CA MET A 654 -40.95 -12.25 15.35
C MET A 654 -40.52 -11.09 16.22
N LEU A 655 -40.22 -11.38 17.49
CA LEU A 655 -39.59 -10.43 18.41
C LEU A 655 -38.29 -11.03 18.94
N ALA A 656 -37.24 -10.23 18.93
CA ALA A 656 -35.92 -10.60 19.38
C ALA A 656 -35.33 -9.55 20.30
N ARG A 657 -34.50 -10.00 21.24
CA ARG A 657 -33.59 -9.12 21.96
C ARG A 657 -32.27 -9.08 21.20
N TYR A 658 -31.97 -7.91 20.64
CA TYR A 658 -30.84 -7.74 19.72
C TYR A 658 -29.53 -7.53 20.47
N GLY A 659 -29.58 -6.83 21.61
CA GLY A 659 -28.47 -6.68 22.56
C GLY A 659 -28.86 -5.72 23.69
N GLY A 660 -28.37 -5.94 24.92
CA GLY A 660 -28.63 -5.01 26.03
C GLY A 660 -30.12 -4.68 26.24
N ASP A 661 -30.49 -3.43 26.00
CA ASP A 661 -31.81 -2.82 26.03
C ASP A 661 -32.48 -2.65 24.65
N GLU A 662 -31.88 -3.22 23.61
CA GLU A 662 -32.34 -3.15 22.23
C GLU A 662 -33.14 -4.41 21.84
N PHE A 663 -34.25 -4.18 21.16
CA PHE A 663 -35.16 -5.18 20.63
C PHE A 663 -35.44 -4.93 19.16
N THR A 664 -35.73 -6.01 18.44
CA THR A 664 -36.14 -5.93 17.04
C THR A 664 -37.38 -6.77 16.80
N ALA A 665 -38.32 -6.23 16.01
CA ALA A 665 -39.50 -6.97 15.57
C ALA A 665 -39.53 -7.06 14.04
N PHE A 666 -39.85 -8.25 13.52
CA PHE A 666 -40.06 -8.49 12.10
C PHE A 666 -41.53 -8.83 11.87
N ILE A 667 -42.20 -8.00 11.06
CA ILE A 667 -43.62 -8.09 10.78
C ILE A 667 -43.82 -8.71 9.40
N SER A 668 -44.36 -9.92 9.43
CA SER A 668 -44.44 -10.77 8.24
C SER A 668 -45.67 -10.44 7.40
N THR A 669 -45.49 -10.24 6.08
CA THR A 669 -46.59 -10.08 5.10
C THR A 669 -47.52 -8.90 5.44
N VAL A 670 -47.06 -7.69 5.14
CA VAL A 670 -47.83 -6.44 5.31
C VAL A 670 -48.29 -5.90 3.95
N ARG A 671 -49.28 -5.02 3.93
CA ARG A 671 -49.78 -4.39 2.69
C ARG A 671 -49.22 -2.98 2.51
N SER A 672 -48.88 -2.31 3.61
CA SER A 672 -48.42 -0.92 3.59
C SER A 672 -47.55 -0.58 4.80
N LYS A 673 -46.82 0.54 4.72
CA LYS A 673 -46.10 1.14 5.85
C LYS A 673 -47.03 1.49 7.02
N THR A 674 -48.30 1.80 6.74
CA THR A 674 -49.32 2.07 7.77
C THR A 674 -49.57 0.85 8.66
N ASP A 675 -49.58 -0.37 8.10
CA ASP A 675 -49.80 -1.60 8.90
C ASP A 675 -48.67 -1.80 9.92
N VAL A 676 -47.43 -1.46 9.55
CA VAL A 676 -46.26 -1.55 10.43
C VAL A 676 -46.26 -0.41 11.44
N ALA A 677 -46.67 0.80 11.04
CA ALA A 677 -46.85 1.93 11.94
C ALA A 677 -47.88 1.64 13.04
N ASP A 678 -49.00 0.98 12.71
CA ASP A 678 -50.00 0.56 13.69
C ASP A 678 -49.44 -0.46 14.70
N VAL A 679 -48.57 -1.37 14.26
CA VAL A 679 -47.88 -2.31 15.15
C VAL A 679 -46.91 -1.55 16.06
N THR A 680 -46.12 -0.64 15.49
CA THR A 680 -45.20 0.22 16.23
C THR A 680 -45.91 1.02 17.31
N GLU A 681 -47.08 1.57 17.02
CA GLU A 681 -47.87 2.33 18.00
C GLU A 681 -48.35 1.43 19.15
N ARG A 682 -48.84 0.21 18.87
CA ARG A 682 -49.17 -0.76 19.92
C ARG A 682 -47.96 -1.15 20.78
N LEU A 683 -46.78 -1.26 20.17
CA LEU A 683 -45.54 -1.55 20.89
C LEU A 683 -45.13 -0.39 21.79
N LYS A 684 -45.30 0.86 21.37
CA LYS A 684 -45.07 2.05 22.21
C LYS A 684 -46.05 2.11 23.40
N GLN A 685 -47.32 1.83 23.15
CA GLN A 685 -48.37 1.83 24.19
C GLN A 685 -48.15 0.77 25.29
N CYS A 686 -47.31 -0.24 25.06
CA CYS A 686 -46.91 -1.20 26.11
C CYS A 686 -46.21 -0.53 27.31
N PHE A 687 -45.67 0.66 27.11
CA PHE A 687 -44.95 1.43 28.10
C PHE A 687 -45.82 2.51 28.77
N ASP A 688 -47.11 2.64 28.41
CA ASP A 688 -48.03 3.61 29.02
C ASP A 688 -48.42 3.19 30.45
N GLU A 689 -48.53 1.89 30.71
CA GLU A 689 -48.77 1.37 32.06
C GLU A 689 -47.46 1.32 32.87
N PRO A 690 -47.43 1.85 34.11
CA PRO A 690 -46.24 1.79 34.96
C PRO A 690 -45.73 0.36 35.19
N PHE A 691 -44.43 0.23 35.43
CA PHE A 691 -43.79 -1.04 35.78
C PHE A 691 -43.70 -1.14 37.31
N TYR A 692 -44.32 -2.20 37.86
CA TYR A 692 -44.32 -2.50 39.30
C TYR A 692 -43.39 -3.69 39.57
N LEU A 693 -42.13 -3.41 39.88
CA LEU A 693 -41.08 -4.43 40.01
C LEU A 693 -40.41 -4.31 41.38
N GLU A 694 -40.41 -5.39 42.15
CA GLU A 694 -39.81 -5.46 43.50
C GLU A 694 -40.24 -4.34 44.46
N GLY A 695 -41.48 -3.85 44.34
CA GLY A 695 -42.00 -2.76 45.18
C GLY A 695 -41.65 -1.35 44.68
N PHE A 696 -40.91 -1.22 43.58
CA PHE A 696 -40.71 0.05 42.88
C PHE A 696 -41.76 0.24 41.79
N SER A 697 -42.21 1.48 41.60
CA SER A 697 -43.11 1.89 40.52
C SER A 697 -42.41 2.97 39.70
N PHE A 698 -42.21 2.73 38.41
CA PHE A 698 -41.65 3.73 37.50
C PHE A 698 -42.27 3.62 36.10
N GLN A 699 -42.22 4.73 35.37
CA GLN A 699 -42.65 4.77 33.97
C GLN A 699 -41.48 4.35 33.09
N GLY A 700 -41.70 3.37 32.23
CA GLY A 700 -40.76 3.02 31.16
C GLY A 700 -41.08 3.81 29.89
N SER A 701 -40.14 3.82 28.95
CA SER A 701 -40.44 4.23 27.57
C SER A 701 -39.47 3.58 26.59
N ALA A 702 -39.81 3.65 25.31
CA ALA A 702 -38.97 3.17 24.22
C ALA A 702 -38.98 4.13 23.04
N SER A 703 -37.84 4.22 22.37
CA SER A 703 -37.68 4.85 21.07
C SER A 703 -37.73 3.78 19.98
N VAL A 704 -38.43 4.06 18.89
CA VAL A 704 -38.72 3.06 17.85
C VAL A 704 -38.55 3.66 16.45
N GLY A 705 -37.95 2.89 15.54
CA GLY A 705 -37.82 3.20 14.11
C GLY A 705 -38.24 2.02 13.23
N ILE A 706 -38.60 2.30 11.99
CA ILE A 706 -39.24 1.35 11.07
C ILE A 706 -38.44 1.29 9.76
N ALA A 707 -38.40 0.12 9.13
CA ALA A 707 -37.96 -0.04 7.75
C ALA A 707 -38.87 -1.01 7.01
N MET A 708 -39.14 -0.72 5.75
CA MET A 708 -40.01 -1.50 4.87
C MET A 708 -39.19 -2.25 3.83
N TYR A 709 -39.39 -3.56 3.70
CA TYR A 709 -38.86 -4.32 2.57
C TYR A 709 -39.88 -4.35 1.42
N PRO A 710 -39.47 -4.09 0.16
CA PRO A 710 -38.11 -3.74 -0.28
C PRO A 710 -37.78 -2.23 -0.32
N GLU A 711 -38.74 -1.35 0.01
CA GLU A 711 -38.65 0.12 -0.16
C GLU A 711 -37.41 0.76 0.51
N ASP A 712 -37.14 0.40 1.76
CA ASP A 712 -36.06 0.94 2.60
C ASP A 712 -34.78 0.08 2.55
N GLY A 713 -34.76 -0.97 1.71
CA GLY A 713 -33.62 -1.85 1.49
C GLY A 713 -33.98 -3.31 1.18
N GLU A 714 -33.18 -3.95 0.32
CA GLU A 714 -33.38 -5.35 -0.10
C GLU A 714 -32.61 -6.38 0.75
N SER A 715 -31.86 -5.93 1.76
CA SER A 715 -31.09 -6.80 2.65
C SER A 715 -31.38 -6.51 4.11
N MET A 716 -31.24 -7.54 4.95
CA MET A 716 -31.42 -7.42 6.40
C MET A 716 -30.56 -6.30 7.01
N THR A 717 -29.30 -6.18 6.57
CA THR A 717 -28.39 -5.12 7.04
C THR A 717 -28.90 -3.73 6.68
N CYS A 718 -29.44 -3.56 5.47
CA CYS A 718 -30.01 -2.28 5.04
C CYS A 718 -31.25 -1.91 5.86
N LEU A 719 -32.18 -2.87 6.03
CA LEU A 719 -33.38 -2.66 6.83
C LEU A 719 -33.05 -2.31 8.29
N LEU A 720 -32.09 -3.03 8.91
CA LEU A 720 -31.63 -2.74 10.27
C LEU A 720 -31.04 -1.34 10.37
N SER A 721 -30.18 -0.97 9.42
CA SER A 721 -29.56 0.37 9.40
C SER A 721 -30.58 1.49 9.22
N THR A 722 -31.60 1.29 8.37
CA THR A 722 -32.64 2.30 8.15
C THR A 722 -33.54 2.44 9.39
N ALA A 723 -33.95 1.32 10.00
CA ALA A 723 -34.77 1.34 11.20
C ALA A 723 -34.02 1.92 12.42
N ASP A 724 -32.72 1.63 12.55
CA ASP A 724 -31.86 2.22 13.59
C ASP A 724 -31.72 3.74 13.42
N ALA A 725 -31.51 4.21 12.19
CA ALA A 725 -31.44 5.65 11.91
C ALA A 725 -32.75 6.37 12.24
N GLU A 726 -33.91 5.81 11.90
CA GLU A 726 -35.22 6.39 12.26
C GLU A 726 -35.44 6.37 13.78
N MET A 727 -35.03 5.29 14.47
CA MET A 727 -35.10 5.18 15.93
C MET A 727 -34.23 6.23 16.62
N TYR A 728 -33.00 6.44 16.11
CA TYR A 728 -32.07 7.42 16.64
C TYR A 728 -32.61 8.84 16.55
N VAL A 729 -33.24 9.20 15.42
CA VAL A 729 -33.93 10.50 15.26
C VAL A 729 -35.06 10.63 16.29
N ALA A 730 -35.89 9.60 16.46
CA ALA A 730 -36.96 9.61 17.46
C ALA A 730 -36.44 9.80 18.89
N LYS A 731 -35.29 9.17 19.21
CA LYS A 731 -34.62 9.28 20.51
C LYS A 731 -34.07 10.68 20.77
N GLN A 732 -33.50 11.33 19.76
CA GLN A 732 -32.99 12.72 19.87
C GLN A 732 -34.11 13.74 20.08
N THR A 733 -35.17 13.70 19.27
CA THR A 733 -36.30 14.65 19.39
C THR A 733 -36.98 14.56 20.76
N ARG A 734 -37.08 13.35 21.32
CA ARG A 734 -37.61 13.14 22.68
C ARG A 734 -36.68 13.73 23.75
N GLY A 735 -35.37 13.52 23.62
CA GLY A 735 -34.37 14.09 24.53
C GLY A 735 -34.35 15.63 24.54
N GLU A 736 -34.58 16.28 23.40
CA GLU A 736 -34.70 17.74 23.30
C GLU A 736 -35.98 18.26 23.96
N THR A 737 -37.11 17.59 23.70
CA THR A 737 -38.41 17.93 24.32
C THR A 737 -38.37 17.79 25.85
N GLU A 738 -37.72 16.74 26.37
CA GLU A 738 -37.54 16.54 27.83
C GLU A 738 -36.61 17.58 28.47
N ARG A 739 -35.65 18.14 27.72
CA ARG A 739 -34.77 19.24 28.18
C ARG A 739 -35.50 20.58 28.22
N GLU A 740 -36.32 20.90 27.22
CA GLU A 740 -37.16 22.11 27.23
C GLU A 740 -38.20 22.10 28.36
N VAL A 741 -38.83 20.95 28.64
CA VAL A 741 -39.80 20.82 29.74
C VAL A 741 -39.14 20.95 31.12
N LYS A 742 -37.89 20.49 31.29
CA LYS A 742 -37.11 20.72 32.52
C LYS A 742 -36.67 22.18 32.67
N HIS A 743 -36.31 22.86 31.56
CA HIS A 743 -35.93 24.27 31.58
C HIS A 743 -37.12 25.20 31.93
N ASN A 744 -38.34 24.88 31.48
CA ASN A 744 -39.56 25.62 31.81
C ASN A 744 -40.19 25.30 33.18
N ARG A 745 -39.64 24.33 33.93
CA ARG A 745 -40.09 23.97 35.30
C ARG A 745 -39.03 24.28 36.39
N SER A 746 -37.94 24.94 36.01
CA SER A 746 -36.86 25.36 36.92
C SER A 746 -37.07 26.79 37.41
#